data_AF-A0A7W6DB08-F1
#
_entry.id   AF-A0A7W6DB08-F1
#
_cell.length_a   1.000
_cell.length_b   1.000
_cell.length_c   1.000
_cell.angle_alpha   90.00
_cell.angle_beta   90.00
_cell.angle_gamma   90.00
#
_symmetry.space_group_name_H-M   'P 1'
#
loop_
_entity.id
_entity.type
_entity.pdbx_description
1 polymer ?
#
loop_
_entity_poly.entity_id
_entity_poly.type
_entity_poly.pdbx_seq_one_letter_code
_entity_poly.pdbx_strand_id
1 'polypeptide(L)'
;MLDICLATGSSSRMGLGTGWRMIAALPLLLACGHSAALGEPITRAAPAAGSVIARKTGEEVRFFDVSSWNHVDLNQDLLIGDELRTNAVGQLAILFADNTQIRLGRNSSLLVRQMGATGDTVLDLNSGTIWARAQRGGRGLKVETPAAAAAIRGTDWSLTVDGDKTSLAVLEGTVELTNAQGTVQVRQGEAAVARIGQAPQKVIVVNSDDREQMLFYLPLRDAFVYMQASPLTAQEMRGAIDRIEQIPEQARSAEDWLTLAEAQFTLDGRQKSVASLDRARAMSLSTAGRARLDLMDAMVAGAERRFSDSARLFARAVPGLDPKRASVADFGGYFARALAYPDHLEKQPRRVTGPNGAFGQAYAAGFLESIRASMEVLKEAEKTYPDDARLPAYRSAFAFIINDREQVKEAMGRALALDPNQPYGLWSLARYQGGIEGDIDAAIATLEKAVKVAPGWSTLWNDLGNAQDARGDWQSAEKALKRAIELDPEDALARSNLAGLYLQQDRVREAKREIERALAADPGFDLALITRGRYHLATGELEKATEDLLAGTVANPAFAKGQLLLAVAQQEQRNRVAAQQALDNADRLDPNDPFVPGFRASFAMDEYDSDTAIAAAREYMRRLRARGSDYQSVSFNHDAGSVLNNAFRLQGLNAWGQYYGDITFDPFTGTSYADQWLHGSVNPFFNDYLYGSDRIEPTTNPSTFSSLLQGLMYSPFMLTGPVARPYYIHHPFAEVELGYGISTYNGNSRPVYQGGWNSFANWPFPVSTMGQLEWSNMSLAGDLPDVPSRIDGDIEVVGGTGYFMATPTPNDRIIAYAQHAKTTLDLPYDFYEAPSPLTLDRDNDSKGTAVGVGWSHTISFENVINAAIFYSDIDRRSLAEISAAGTISLDQKSSQTSYIGAINHTIASGDLIWRYGIEGGIVNLTFDQDITGLPSESIETRVDYGRLYVDVMHDINRQLKAEYGLFGTYADGDLIETRRLEPRAGIAYAPSDKQWLRAAFIRQSYDYDVNTLAPVSIVGIQPNQVELATDGYADTLALRWDAEWTDRIFTALDYQHQELTGLALGYPLLWPTPLFPDMAGVAEGRIDRLSLTSNIHIGNGFGLSGTLAYIDSENRDPDSFDEGASLPFIPEWAGQVALTWVNEANVRATLAANYIGTRPGNETFLVSDEGTADPADDLYLFPQDLGAFWTLDASVTWEPFEKRVEMSLAAFNLLDEDFEVATGIPGWGRSFKGILKVRF
;
A
#
# COMPACT_ATOMS: atom_id res chain seq x y z
N MET A 1 31.43 -20.43 -56.77
CA MET A 1 32.82 -20.91 -56.58
C MET A 1 33.28 -20.65 -55.14
N LEU A 2 33.16 -21.57 -54.19
CA LEU A 2 32.18 -22.66 -54.13
C LEU A 2 31.63 -22.72 -52.69
N ASP A 3 30.36 -22.98 -52.41
CA ASP A 3 29.02 -22.65 -52.96
C ASP A 3 28.01 -23.29 -51.94
N ILE A 4 26.72 -22.99 -51.79
CA ILE A 4 25.65 -22.29 -52.53
C ILE A 4 24.58 -21.94 -51.44
N CYS A 5 23.56 -21.07 -51.51
CA CYS A 5 23.13 -19.84 -52.22
C CYS A 5 21.70 -19.52 -51.64
N LEU A 6 21.00 -18.38 -51.82
CA LEU A 6 21.13 -17.12 -52.56
C LEU A 6 20.11 -16.08 -52.00
N ALA A 7 20.07 -14.87 -52.58
CA ALA A 7 19.01 -13.84 -52.48
C ALA A 7 18.78 -13.18 -51.09
N THR A 8 18.90 -11.85 -50.88
CA THR A 8 18.44 -10.63 -51.59
C THR A 8 16.93 -10.35 -51.47
N GLY A 9 16.47 -9.10 -51.33
CA GLY A 9 17.14 -7.85 -51.70
C GLY A 9 16.85 -6.63 -50.83
N SER A 10 17.32 -5.47 -51.30
CA SER A 10 17.56 -4.26 -50.49
C SER A 10 17.14 -2.96 -51.16
N SER A 11 16.86 -1.95 -50.33
CA SER A 11 17.09 -0.52 -50.58
C SER A 11 17.24 0.14 -49.18
N SER A 12 18.26 0.94 -48.82
CA SER A 12 19.04 2.01 -49.50
C SER A 12 18.20 3.28 -49.70
N ARG A 13 18.57 4.51 -49.29
CA ARG A 13 19.86 5.13 -48.83
C ARG A 13 19.51 6.22 -47.76
N MET A 14 20.36 6.99 -47.08
CA MET A 14 21.83 7.26 -46.97
C MET A 14 22.03 8.03 -45.61
N GLY A 15 23.19 8.37 -45.04
CA GLY A 15 24.62 8.12 -45.35
C GLY A 15 25.54 9.20 -44.73
N LEU A 16 26.80 8.86 -44.42
CA LEU A 16 27.93 9.76 -44.00
C LEU A 16 27.76 10.46 -42.63
N GLY A 17 28.75 10.57 -41.72
CA GLY A 17 30.17 10.15 -41.68
C GLY A 17 30.92 11.00 -40.61
N THR A 18 32.12 10.71 -40.10
CA THR A 18 33.09 9.59 -40.29
C THR A 18 34.07 9.57 -39.08
N GLY A 19 34.74 8.45 -38.76
CA GLY A 19 35.74 8.34 -37.67
C GLY A 19 36.84 7.30 -37.94
N TRP A 20 37.99 7.38 -37.25
CA TRP A 20 39.24 6.68 -37.65
C TRP A 20 39.59 5.39 -36.87
N ARG A 21 40.61 4.67 -37.40
CA ARG A 21 41.01 3.29 -37.04
C ARG A 21 42.01 3.21 -35.87
N MET A 22 42.09 2.01 -35.29
CA MET A 22 43.17 1.54 -34.41
C MET A 22 44.57 1.62 -35.06
N ILE A 23 45.58 1.87 -34.23
CA ILE A 23 46.89 1.19 -34.29
C ILE A 23 47.29 0.85 -32.84
N ALA A 24 47.87 -0.34 -32.61
CA ALA A 24 48.34 -0.76 -31.28
C ALA A 24 49.87 -0.73 -31.19
N ALA A 25 50.41 -0.30 -30.05
CA ALA A 25 51.81 -0.46 -29.68
C ALA A 25 51.97 -0.41 -28.15
N LEU A 26 52.73 -1.37 -27.59
CA LEU A 26 53.28 -1.31 -26.23
C LEU A 26 54.75 -0.87 -26.33
N PRO A 27 55.32 -0.21 -25.30
CA PRO A 27 56.11 -0.98 -24.33
C PRO A 27 56.01 -0.49 -22.87
N LEU A 28 56.61 -1.26 -21.96
CA LEU A 28 56.68 -1.01 -20.52
C LEU A 28 57.56 0.21 -20.17
N LEU A 29 57.18 1.00 -19.15
CA LEU A 29 57.85 1.01 -17.82
C LEU A 29 57.32 2.10 -16.85
N LEU A 30 57.49 1.85 -15.55
CA LEU A 30 57.53 2.82 -14.44
C LEU A 30 56.27 3.66 -14.14
N ALA A 31 55.31 3.05 -13.45
CA ALA A 31 54.37 3.74 -12.58
C ALA A 31 54.13 2.94 -11.28
N CYS A 32 55.08 3.00 -10.34
CA CYS A 32 54.96 2.33 -9.03
C CYS A 32 54.06 3.11 -8.04
N GLY A 33 52.82 3.40 -8.45
CA GLY A 33 51.77 3.80 -7.53
C GLY A 33 51.30 2.59 -6.72
N HIS A 34 51.33 2.68 -5.39
CA HIS A 34 50.85 1.60 -4.53
C HIS A 34 49.32 1.67 -4.43
N SER A 35 48.62 1.13 -5.43
CA SER A 35 47.24 0.67 -5.24
C SER A 35 47.27 -0.47 -4.23
N ALA A 36 46.47 -0.38 -3.17
CA ALA A 36 46.16 -1.55 -2.36
C ALA A 36 45.35 -2.51 -3.23
N ALA A 37 45.92 -3.66 -3.59
CA ALA A 37 45.24 -4.66 -4.37
C ALA A 37 44.23 -5.39 -3.46
N LEU A 38 42.95 -5.08 -3.61
CA LEU A 38 41.91 -6.05 -3.29
C LEU A 38 42.11 -7.26 -4.21
N GLY A 39 41.97 -8.47 -3.66
CA GLY A 39 41.97 -9.68 -4.47
C GLY A 39 40.75 -9.68 -5.40
N GLU A 40 40.95 -10.10 -6.65
CA GLU A 40 39.83 -10.60 -7.45
C GLU A 40 39.44 -11.98 -6.88
N PRO A 41 38.15 -12.25 -6.62
CA PRO A 41 37.71 -13.55 -6.10
C PRO A 41 38.24 -14.70 -6.97
N ILE A 42 38.73 -15.75 -6.31
CA ILE A 42 39.30 -16.90 -7.02
C ILE A 42 38.17 -17.62 -7.75
N THR A 43 38.17 -17.50 -9.07
CA THR A 43 37.21 -18.17 -9.97
C THR A 43 37.48 -19.68 -9.98
N ARG A 44 36.44 -20.48 -9.75
CA ARG A 44 36.55 -21.94 -9.61
C ARG A 44 35.59 -22.65 -10.58
N ALA A 45 36.03 -23.78 -11.11
CA ALA A 45 35.39 -24.43 -12.26
C ALA A 45 34.27 -25.43 -11.91
N ALA A 46 33.85 -25.47 -10.64
CA ALA A 46 32.78 -26.32 -10.13
C ALA A 46 31.64 -25.45 -9.55
N PRO A 47 30.38 -25.92 -9.55
CA PRO A 47 29.26 -25.14 -9.05
C PRO A 47 29.41 -24.82 -7.56
N ALA A 48 29.19 -23.55 -7.19
CA ALA A 48 29.33 -23.06 -5.84
C ALA A 48 28.43 -23.81 -4.84
N ALA A 49 29.00 -24.17 -3.70
CA ALA A 49 28.30 -24.62 -2.49
C ALA A 49 27.53 -23.47 -1.83
N GLY A 50 28.09 -22.26 -1.91
CA GLY A 50 27.60 -21.01 -1.35
C GLY A 50 28.59 -19.88 -1.63
N SER A 51 28.23 -18.65 -1.27
CA SER A 51 29.05 -17.45 -1.47
C SER A 51 29.19 -16.63 -0.18
N VAL A 52 30.29 -15.89 -0.07
CA VAL A 52 30.57 -15.01 1.07
C VAL A 52 30.06 -13.60 0.78
N ILE A 53 28.93 -13.25 1.40
CA ILE A 53 28.20 -12.00 1.18
C ILE A 53 28.87 -10.81 1.89
N ALA A 54 29.39 -11.01 3.11
CA ALA A 54 30.11 -9.99 3.86
C ALA A 54 31.23 -10.58 4.73
N ARG A 55 32.28 -9.78 4.96
CA ARG A 55 33.44 -10.08 5.82
C ARG A 55 33.79 -8.87 6.69
N LYS A 56 34.61 -9.05 7.72
CA LYS A 56 35.24 -7.95 8.47
C LYS A 56 36.75 -7.89 8.22
N THR A 57 37.56 -8.46 9.11
CA THR A 57 39.01 -8.23 9.18
C THR A 57 39.77 -9.50 9.59
N GLY A 58 40.54 -10.05 8.66
CA GLY A 58 41.43 -11.20 8.86
C GLY A 58 40.73 -12.56 9.00
N GLU A 59 39.64 -12.77 8.27
CA GLU A 59 39.05 -14.08 8.02
C GLU A 59 39.83 -14.85 6.93
N GLU A 60 39.94 -16.17 7.08
CA GLU A 60 40.72 -17.01 6.17
C GLU A 60 39.92 -18.23 5.69
N VAL A 61 40.13 -18.62 4.43
CA VAL A 61 39.61 -19.86 3.81
C VAL A 61 40.78 -20.75 3.39
N ARG A 62 40.64 -22.04 3.68
CA ARG A 62 41.46 -23.11 3.11
C ARG A 62 40.60 -23.87 2.11
N PHE A 63 40.85 -23.62 0.83
CA PHE A 63 40.15 -24.27 -0.26
C PHE A 63 40.58 -25.75 -0.37
N PHE A 64 39.68 -26.67 -0.71
CA PHE A 64 40.01 -28.12 -0.72
C PHE A 64 41.10 -28.49 -1.75
N ASP A 65 41.26 -27.68 -2.80
CA ASP A 65 42.23 -27.79 -3.89
C ASP A 65 43.54 -27.01 -3.63
N VAL A 66 43.59 -26.16 -2.60
CA VAL A 66 44.77 -25.35 -2.24
C VAL A 66 45.11 -25.56 -0.76
N SER A 67 46.21 -26.26 -0.47
CA SER A 67 46.55 -26.70 0.89
C SER A 67 46.98 -25.59 1.87
N SER A 68 47.14 -24.35 1.39
CA SER A 68 47.38 -23.16 2.22
C SER A 68 46.07 -22.46 2.62
N TRP A 69 46.09 -21.79 3.78
CA TRP A 69 45.11 -20.78 4.13
C TRP A 69 45.33 -19.53 3.26
N ASN A 70 44.25 -18.92 2.81
CA ASN A 70 44.20 -17.69 2.02
C ASN A 70 43.14 -16.76 2.63
N HIS A 71 43.10 -15.50 2.23
CA HIS A 71 42.10 -14.54 2.71
C HIS A 71 40.75 -14.80 2.04
N VAL A 72 39.64 -14.54 2.75
CA VAL A 72 38.27 -14.71 2.19
C VAL A 72 37.85 -13.42 1.51
N ASP A 73 37.65 -13.40 0.18
CA ASP A 73 37.14 -12.21 -0.54
C ASP A 73 35.60 -12.14 -0.59
N LEU A 74 35.07 -10.94 -0.87
CA LEU A 74 33.63 -10.73 -1.06
C LEU A 74 33.16 -11.40 -2.34
N ASN A 75 32.00 -12.05 -2.29
CA ASN A 75 31.46 -12.91 -3.35
C ASN A 75 32.42 -14.06 -3.73
N GLN A 76 33.29 -14.52 -2.81
CA GLN A 76 34.08 -15.72 -3.02
C GLN A 76 33.18 -16.96 -3.01
N ASP A 77 33.23 -17.72 -4.10
CA ASP A 77 32.61 -19.05 -4.21
C ASP A 77 33.29 -20.04 -3.25
N LEU A 78 32.46 -20.69 -2.44
CA LEU A 78 32.80 -21.83 -1.59
C LEU A 78 32.50 -23.13 -2.34
N LEU A 79 33.26 -24.18 -2.08
CA LEU A 79 33.04 -25.55 -2.59
C LEU A 79 33.09 -26.58 -1.46
N ILE A 80 32.62 -27.79 -1.76
CA ILE A 80 32.62 -28.92 -0.82
C ILE A 80 34.07 -29.30 -0.47
N GLY A 81 34.37 -29.32 0.84
CA GLY A 81 35.69 -29.58 1.40
C GLY A 81 36.45 -28.32 1.84
N ASP A 82 35.96 -27.11 1.52
CA ASP A 82 36.57 -25.87 1.98
C ASP A 82 36.33 -25.64 3.48
N GLU A 83 37.36 -25.14 4.18
CA GLU A 83 37.27 -24.74 5.60
C GLU A 83 37.43 -23.22 5.76
N LEU A 84 36.51 -22.61 6.50
CA LEU A 84 36.49 -21.19 6.83
C LEU A 84 36.86 -20.99 8.30
N ARG A 85 37.67 -19.96 8.59
CA ARG A 85 37.95 -19.54 9.97
C ARG A 85 37.90 -18.03 10.19
N THR A 86 37.51 -17.64 11.39
CA THR A 86 37.53 -16.26 11.86
C THR A 86 38.51 -16.10 13.03
N ASN A 87 39.15 -14.94 13.12
CA ASN A 87 40.03 -14.58 14.23
C ASN A 87 39.23 -13.92 15.38
N ALA A 88 39.92 -13.27 16.33
CA ALA A 88 39.32 -12.61 17.49
C ALA A 88 38.51 -11.33 17.19
N VAL A 89 38.43 -10.88 15.95
CA VAL A 89 37.69 -9.67 15.51
C VAL A 89 36.80 -9.91 14.28
N GLY A 90 37.18 -10.87 13.43
CA GLY A 90 36.50 -11.18 12.18
C GLY A 90 35.13 -11.87 12.32
N GLN A 91 34.29 -11.69 11.30
CA GLN A 91 32.97 -12.31 11.15
C GLN A 91 32.66 -12.46 9.65
N LEU A 92 32.00 -13.56 9.26
CA LEU A 92 31.50 -13.77 7.90
C LEU A 92 29.97 -13.82 7.86
N ALA A 93 29.37 -13.36 6.76
CA ALA A 93 28.01 -13.67 6.36
C ALA A 93 28.07 -14.52 5.07
N ILE A 94 27.39 -15.67 5.07
CA ILE A 94 27.50 -16.71 4.04
C ILE A 94 26.09 -17.12 3.61
N LEU A 95 25.85 -17.17 2.29
CA LEU A 95 24.62 -17.68 1.71
C LEU A 95 24.92 -18.98 0.95
N PHE A 96 24.29 -20.08 1.34
CA PHE A 96 24.45 -21.38 0.67
C PHE A 96 23.43 -21.58 -0.45
N ALA A 97 23.76 -22.44 -1.42
CA ALA A 97 22.95 -22.75 -2.60
C ALA A 97 21.66 -23.57 -2.31
N ASP A 98 21.30 -23.75 -1.03
CA ASP A 98 20.01 -24.27 -0.54
C ASP A 98 19.24 -23.21 0.28
N ASN A 99 19.60 -21.93 0.12
CA ASN A 99 19.11 -20.77 0.84
C ASN A 99 19.42 -20.75 2.35
N THR A 100 20.29 -21.63 2.86
CA THR A 100 20.78 -21.53 4.24
C THR A 100 21.63 -20.27 4.41
N GLN A 101 21.20 -19.41 5.32
CA GLN A 101 21.92 -18.20 5.74
C GLN A 101 22.76 -18.53 6.97
N ILE A 102 24.05 -18.21 6.99
CA ILE A 102 24.94 -18.40 8.16
C ILE A 102 25.74 -17.13 8.45
N ARG A 103 25.81 -16.73 9.71
CA ARG A 103 26.81 -15.79 10.22
C ARG A 103 27.82 -16.50 11.10
N LEU A 104 29.09 -16.44 10.71
CA LEU A 104 30.21 -17.00 11.46
C LEU A 104 30.76 -15.95 12.42
N GLY A 105 30.62 -16.19 13.73
CA GLY A 105 31.15 -15.34 14.79
C GLY A 105 32.66 -15.44 14.94
N ARG A 106 33.25 -14.65 15.84
CA ARG A 106 34.71 -14.60 16.11
C ARG A 106 35.26 -15.94 16.64
N ASN A 107 36.53 -16.23 16.37
CA ASN A 107 37.27 -17.44 16.81
C ASN A 107 36.62 -18.79 16.39
N SER A 108 35.97 -18.83 15.23
CA SER A 108 35.23 -20.00 14.75
C SER A 108 35.96 -20.73 13.63
N SER A 109 35.71 -22.04 13.49
CA SER A 109 36.11 -22.86 12.33
C SER A 109 34.91 -23.67 11.83
N LEU A 110 34.61 -23.55 10.54
CA LEU A 110 33.46 -24.16 9.85
C LEU A 110 33.92 -24.85 8.57
N LEU A 111 33.67 -26.16 8.43
CA LEU A 111 34.01 -26.96 7.25
C LEU A 111 32.75 -27.28 6.43
N VAL A 112 32.77 -26.98 5.13
CA VAL A 112 31.68 -27.28 4.20
C VAL A 112 31.77 -28.74 3.74
N ARG A 113 31.36 -29.67 4.59
CA ARG A 113 31.60 -31.12 4.38
C ARG A 113 30.73 -31.76 3.29
N GLN A 114 29.50 -31.29 3.09
CA GLN A 114 28.63 -31.72 1.99
C GLN A 114 27.57 -30.66 1.69
N MET A 115 27.44 -30.25 0.43
CA MET A 115 26.22 -29.63 -0.11
C MET A 115 25.54 -30.61 -1.05
N GLY A 116 24.30 -31.01 -0.73
CA GLY A 116 23.60 -32.03 -1.52
C GLY A 116 22.80 -31.43 -2.66
N ALA A 117 23.13 -31.75 -3.91
CA ALA A 117 22.21 -31.53 -5.04
C ALA A 117 20.92 -32.36 -4.89
N THR A 118 21.03 -33.54 -4.27
CA THR A 118 19.97 -34.56 -4.13
C THR A 118 19.85 -35.14 -2.71
N GLY A 119 20.36 -34.45 -1.68
CA GLY A 119 20.35 -34.92 -0.29
C GLY A 119 20.66 -33.82 0.72
N ASP A 120 20.76 -34.18 2.00
CA ASP A 120 21.02 -33.24 3.10
C ASP A 120 22.36 -32.50 2.97
N THR A 121 22.38 -31.27 3.46
CA THR A 121 23.57 -30.44 3.66
C THR A 121 24.22 -30.77 5.02
N VAL A 122 25.55 -30.93 5.04
CA VAL A 122 26.33 -31.25 6.24
C VAL A 122 27.49 -30.27 6.39
N LEU A 123 27.54 -29.61 7.54
CA LEU A 123 28.60 -28.69 7.94
C LEU A 123 29.22 -29.13 9.27
N ASP A 124 30.53 -29.00 9.43
CA ASP A 124 31.21 -29.31 10.70
C ASP A 124 31.67 -28.01 11.36
N LEU A 125 31.17 -27.71 12.57
CA LEU A 125 31.56 -26.56 13.39
C LEU A 125 32.54 -27.04 14.47
N ASN A 126 33.82 -26.73 14.30
CA ASN A 126 34.90 -27.21 15.18
C ASN A 126 35.07 -26.35 16.43
N SER A 127 34.81 -25.04 16.35
CA SER A 127 34.95 -24.08 17.43
C SER A 127 34.15 -22.81 17.17
N GLY A 128 33.96 -21.99 18.21
CA GLY A 128 33.39 -20.65 18.10
C GLY A 128 31.86 -20.68 18.06
N THR A 129 31.24 -19.77 17.31
CA THR A 129 29.78 -19.61 17.29
C THR A 129 29.27 -19.30 15.88
N ILE A 130 28.12 -19.87 15.53
CA ILE A 130 27.31 -19.47 14.37
C ILE A 130 25.91 -19.05 14.82
N TRP A 131 25.37 -18.04 14.14
CA TRP A 131 23.93 -17.89 13.95
C TRP A 131 23.57 -18.39 12.55
N ALA A 132 22.41 -19.02 12.36
CA ALA A 132 21.97 -19.46 11.06
C ALA A 132 20.44 -19.58 10.92
N ARG A 133 19.97 -19.49 9.68
CA ARG A 133 18.59 -19.72 9.28
C ARG A 133 18.52 -20.69 8.10
N ALA A 134 17.78 -21.78 8.26
CA ALA A 134 17.47 -22.73 7.20
C ALA A 134 16.02 -22.58 6.74
N GLN A 135 15.77 -22.68 5.43
CA GLN A 135 14.44 -22.48 4.83
C GLN A 135 13.46 -23.60 5.21
N ARG A 136 12.24 -23.21 5.63
CA ARG A 136 11.13 -24.12 5.93
C ARG A 136 10.65 -24.80 4.65
N GLY A 137 10.51 -26.13 4.69
CA GLY A 137 10.27 -26.96 3.50
C GLY A 137 11.50 -27.18 2.61
N GLY A 138 12.66 -26.61 2.94
CA GLY A 138 13.92 -26.81 2.21
C GLY A 138 14.59 -28.17 2.45
N ARG A 139 15.82 -28.32 1.93
CA ARG A 139 16.66 -29.51 2.17
C ARG A 139 16.97 -29.66 3.67
N GLY A 140 17.27 -30.88 4.09
CA GLY A 140 17.71 -31.13 5.45
C GLY A 140 19.10 -30.57 5.72
N LEU A 141 19.25 -29.82 6.82
CA LEU A 141 20.55 -29.35 7.30
C LEU A 141 20.98 -30.18 8.51
N LYS A 142 22.26 -30.55 8.55
CA LYS A 142 22.91 -31.17 9.71
C LYS A 142 24.21 -30.43 10.03
N VAL A 143 24.40 -30.09 11.30
CA VAL A 143 25.65 -29.49 11.78
C VAL A 143 26.30 -30.41 12.80
N GLU A 144 27.48 -30.95 12.48
CA GLU A 144 28.25 -31.79 13.38
C GLU A 144 29.20 -30.92 14.23
N THR A 145 29.36 -31.28 15.50
CA THR A 145 30.27 -30.62 16.46
C THR A 145 30.97 -31.70 17.30
N PRO A 146 32.07 -31.39 18.00
CA PRO A 146 32.80 -32.36 18.82
C PRO A 146 31.96 -33.10 19.89
N ALA A 147 30.89 -32.49 20.40
CA ALA A 147 30.03 -33.07 21.45
C ALA A 147 28.68 -33.63 20.98
N ALA A 148 28.15 -33.17 19.84
CA ALA A 148 26.84 -33.59 19.30
C ALA A 148 26.65 -33.19 17.82
N ALA A 149 25.64 -33.75 17.17
CA ALA A 149 25.13 -33.25 15.89
C ALA A 149 23.74 -32.62 16.08
N ALA A 150 23.50 -31.48 15.43
CA ALA A 150 22.21 -30.83 15.34
C ALA A 150 21.57 -31.15 13.98
N ALA A 151 20.40 -31.79 13.96
CA ALA A 151 19.57 -31.97 12.76
C ALA A 151 18.48 -30.89 12.72
N ILE A 152 18.48 -30.12 11.64
CA ILE A 152 17.76 -28.84 11.50
C ILE A 152 16.79 -28.95 10.32
N ARG A 153 15.58 -28.38 10.46
CA ARG A 153 14.49 -28.46 9.47
C ARG A 153 13.60 -27.21 9.52
N GLY A 154 13.95 -26.16 8.76
CA GLY A 154 13.18 -24.91 8.72
C GLY A 154 13.23 -24.16 10.06
N THR A 155 14.29 -23.41 10.32
CA THR A 155 14.64 -23.01 11.68
C THR A 155 15.60 -21.82 11.67
N ASP A 156 15.43 -20.89 12.62
CA ASP A 156 16.37 -19.81 12.98
C ASP A 156 17.01 -20.17 14.34
N TRP A 157 18.34 -20.21 14.45
CA TRP A 157 19.05 -20.78 15.60
C TRP A 157 20.48 -20.23 15.78
N SER A 158 21.04 -20.44 16.97
CA SER A 158 22.47 -20.21 17.25
C SER A 158 23.12 -21.42 17.91
N LEU A 159 24.41 -21.64 17.61
CA LEU A 159 25.19 -22.78 18.08
C LEU A 159 26.62 -22.36 18.42
N THR A 160 27.03 -22.64 19.65
CA THR A 160 28.37 -22.34 20.18
C THR A 160 29.10 -23.62 20.57
N VAL A 161 30.34 -23.76 20.11
CA VAL A 161 31.28 -24.84 20.47
C VAL A 161 32.44 -24.22 21.26
N ASP A 162 32.44 -24.50 22.56
CA ASP A 162 33.41 -24.05 23.55
C ASP A 162 34.10 -25.27 24.18
N GLY A 163 35.27 -25.64 23.64
CA GLY A 163 36.05 -26.79 24.11
C GLY A 163 35.30 -28.12 23.97
N ASP A 164 34.90 -28.72 25.09
CA ASP A 164 34.16 -29.99 25.15
C ASP A 164 32.63 -29.81 25.10
N LYS A 165 32.14 -28.56 25.02
CA LYS A 165 30.74 -28.18 25.20
C LYS A 165 30.15 -27.59 23.91
N THR A 166 29.07 -28.19 23.43
CA THR A 166 28.19 -27.60 22.41
C THR A 166 26.95 -27.03 23.07
N SER A 167 26.57 -25.80 22.72
CA SER A 167 25.38 -25.10 23.23
C SER A 167 24.52 -24.63 22.06
N LEU A 168 23.23 -24.95 22.07
CA LEU A 168 22.27 -24.67 21.00
C LEU A 168 21.12 -23.84 21.58
N ALA A 169 20.69 -22.79 20.89
CA ALA A 169 19.43 -22.07 21.14
C ALA A 169 18.59 -21.98 19.86
N VAL A 170 17.27 -22.12 19.98
CA VAL A 170 16.34 -22.11 18.83
C VAL A 170 15.43 -20.90 18.91
N LEU A 171 15.52 -20.01 17.91
CA LEU A 171 14.82 -18.73 17.84
C LEU A 171 13.49 -18.84 17.06
N GLU A 172 13.41 -19.76 16.10
CA GLU A 172 12.20 -20.15 15.36
C GLU A 172 12.33 -21.63 14.93
N GLY A 173 11.23 -22.38 14.89
CA GLY A 173 11.23 -23.77 14.42
C GLY A 173 11.62 -24.80 15.50
N THR A 174 12.33 -25.86 15.10
CA THR A 174 12.72 -26.99 15.98
C THR A 174 13.96 -27.72 15.46
N VAL A 175 14.85 -28.09 16.38
CA VAL A 175 16.12 -28.79 16.12
C VAL A 175 16.19 -30.06 16.96
N GLU A 176 16.74 -31.14 16.40
CA GLU A 176 17.10 -32.33 17.16
C GLU A 176 18.61 -32.33 17.46
N LEU A 177 18.99 -32.27 18.74
CA LEU A 177 20.38 -32.34 19.18
C LEU A 177 20.68 -33.76 19.69
N THR A 178 21.53 -34.48 18.96
CA THR A 178 21.76 -35.93 19.13
C THR A 178 23.25 -36.25 19.25
N ASN A 179 23.61 -37.14 20.18
CA ASN A 179 24.93 -37.76 20.25
C ASN A 179 24.84 -39.24 20.69
N ALA A 180 25.97 -39.93 20.80
CA ALA A 180 26.03 -41.35 21.13
C ALA A 180 25.50 -41.73 22.53
N GLN A 181 25.12 -40.76 23.37
CA GLN A 181 24.53 -40.98 24.70
C GLN A 181 23.04 -40.61 24.78
N GLY A 182 22.48 -39.93 23.76
CA GLY A 182 21.06 -39.58 23.73
C GLY A 182 20.69 -38.44 22.77
N THR A 183 19.40 -38.13 22.74
CA THR A 183 18.75 -37.18 21.82
C THR A 183 17.83 -36.24 22.59
N VAL A 184 17.83 -34.96 22.24
CA VAL A 184 16.89 -33.94 22.76
C VAL A 184 16.35 -33.10 21.61
N GLN A 185 15.02 -33.03 21.49
CA GLN A 185 14.34 -32.07 20.64
C GLN A 185 14.27 -30.71 21.35
N VAL A 186 14.78 -29.66 20.69
CA VAL A 186 14.81 -28.27 21.14
C VAL A 186 13.89 -27.44 20.25
N ARG A 187 12.94 -26.73 20.83
CA ARG A 187 11.91 -25.93 20.14
C ARG A 187 12.19 -24.45 20.29
N GLN A 188 11.48 -23.61 19.52
CA GLN A 188 11.47 -22.16 19.68
C GLN A 188 11.41 -21.71 21.15
N GLY A 189 12.33 -20.83 21.55
CA GLY A 189 12.48 -20.31 22.92
C GLY A 189 13.21 -21.25 23.89
N GLU A 190 13.55 -22.48 23.47
CA GLU A 190 14.36 -23.40 24.27
C GLU A 190 15.85 -23.39 23.87
N ALA A 191 16.70 -23.82 24.81
CA ALA A 191 18.11 -24.11 24.56
C ALA A 191 18.50 -25.48 25.12
N ALA A 192 19.57 -26.05 24.58
CA ALA A 192 20.18 -27.28 25.07
C ALA A 192 21.72 -27.22 25.06
N VAL A 193 22.32 -28.05 25.89
CA VAL A 193 23.77 -28.23 25.99
C VAL A 193 24.11 -29.71 25.86
N ALA A 194 25.16 -30.02 25.11
CA ALA A 194 25.79 -31.33 25.07
C ALA A 194 27.27 -31.19 25.48
N ARG A 195 27.82 -32.22 26.12
CA ARG A 195 29.25 -32.34 26.42
C ARG A 195 29.77 -33.68 25.90
N ILE A 196 31.06 -33.73 25.56
CA ILE A 196 31.70 -34.97 25.11
C ILE A 196 31.52 -36.07 26.18
N GLY A 197 30.88 -37.18 25.79
CA GLY A 197 30.60 -38.31 26.70
C GLY A 197 29.38 -38.13 27.62
N GLN A 198 28.56 -37.08 27.45
CA GLN A 198 27.31 -36.87 28.19
C GLN A 198 26.12 -36.74 27.22
N ALA A 199 24.94 -37.22 27.63
CA ALA A 199 23.71 -37.02 26.85
C ALA A 199 23.36 -35.51 26.77
N PRO A 200 22.78 -35.01 25.67
CA PRO A 200 22.29 -33.64 25.59
C PRO A 200 21.21 -33.37 26.64
N GLN A 201 21.14 -32.14 27.16
CA GLN A 201 20.17 -31.72 28.16
C GLN A 201 19.61 -30.33 27.84
N LYS A 202 18.30 -30.11 28.03
CA LYS A 202 17.72 -28.76 27.95
C LYS A 202 18.21 -27.89 29.10
N VAL A 203 18.35 -26.60 28.85
CA VAL A 203 18.72 -25.59 29.86
C VAL A 203 17.71 -24.44 29.86
N ILE A 204 17.49 -23.83 31.03
CA ILE A 204 16.58 -22.69 31.17
C ILE A 204 17.31 -21.42 30.70
N VAL A 205 16.77 -20.77 29.68
CA VAL A 205 17.18 -19.43 29.24
C VAL A 205 16.44 -18.42 30.11
N VAL A 206 17.17 -17.50 30.77
CA VAL A 206 16.60 -16.55 31.74
C VAL A 206 16.23 -15.20 31.11
N ASN A 207 16.93 -14.80 30.05
CA ASN A 207 16.56 -13.70 29.14
C ASN A 207 16.55 -14.25 27.70
N SER A 208 15.39 -14.29 27.05
CA SER A 208 15.31 -14.59 25.60
C SER A 208 15.39 -13.34 24.71
N ASP A 209 15.32 -12.15 25.32
CA ASP A 209 15.23 -10.86 24.63
C ASP A 209 16.60 -10.18 24.39
N ASP A 210 17.68 -10.70 25.00
CA ASP A 210 19.06 -10.30 24.69
C ASP A 210 19.40 -10.77 23.26
N ARG A 211 19.03 -9.96 22.26
CA ARG A 211 19.31 -10.20 20.84
C ARG A 211 20.77 -10.59 20.63
N GLU A 212 20.99 -11.71 19.94
CA GLU A 212 22.31 -12.29 19.67
C GLU A 212 23.30 -11.22 19.19
N GLN A 213 24.27 -10.86 20.03
CA GLN A 213 25.01 -9.59 19.86
C GLN A 213 25.92 -9.59 18.61
N MET A 214 26.16 -10.76 18.01
CA MET A 214 26.86 -10.93 16.73
C MET A 214 26.05 -10.45 15.50
N LEU A 215 24.75 -10.20 15.67
CA LEU A 215 23.85 -9.73 14.61
C LEU A 215 23.97 -8.22 14.36
N PHE A 216 24.40 -7.45 15.36
CA PHE A 216 24.59 -6.00 15.22
C PHE A 216 25.85 -5.66 14.41
N TYR A 217 25.74 -4.69 13.51
CA TYR A 217 26.85 -4.16 12.72
C TYR A 217 27.21 -2.75 13.19
N LEU A 218 28.50 -2.45 13.27
CA LEU A 218 29.06 -1.17 13.70
C LEU A 218 30.27 -0.84 12.78
N PRO A 219 30.11 -0.04 11.72
CA PRO A 219 31.15 0.16 10.70
C PRO A 219 32.29 1.04 11.21
N LEU A 220 33.54 0.55 11.13
CA LEU A 220 34.71 1.35 11.60
C LEU A 220 34.87 2.70 10.88
N ARG A 221 34.33 2.86 9.67
CA ARG A 221 34.34 4.13 8.93
C ARG A 221 33.62 5.24 9.70
N ASP A 222 32.49 4.92 10.33
CA ASP A 222 31.58 5.94 10.86
C ASP A 222 32.13 6.61 12.12
N ALA A 223 33.16 6.01 12.74
CA ALA A 223 33.97 6.68 13.74
C ALA A 223 34.55 8.02 13.22
N PHE A 224 34.86 8.17 11.93
CA PHE A 224 35.32 9.45 11.35
C PHE A 224 34.20 10.48 11.14
N VAL A 225 32.93 10.06 11.18
CA VAL A 225 31.76 10.94 11.11
C VAL A 225 31.33 11.34 12.53
N TYR A 226 31.31 10.39 13.47
CA TYR A 226 30.78 10.61 14.81
C TYR A 226 31.81 11.15 15.83
N MET A 227 33.09 10.80 15.71
CA MET A 227 34.12 11.21 16.68
C MET A 227 34.50 12.68 16.53
N GLN A 228 34.29 13.47 17.59
CA GLN A 228 34.56 14.91 17.57
C GLN A 228 36.06 15.22 17.71
N ALA A 229 36.64 15.92 16.74
CA ALA A 229 38.03 16.38 16.78
C ALA A 229 38.24 17.57 17.74
N SER A 230 37.22 18.41 17.93
CA SER A 230 37.24 19.54 18.86
C SER A 230 37.12 19.06 20.31
N PRO A 231 37.96 19.56 21.25
CA PRO A 231 37.83 19.24 22.68
C PRO A 231 36.66 19.99 23.37
N LEU A 232 36.07 20.97 22.68
CA LEU A 232 34.97 21.82 23.15
C LEU A 232 33.64 21.07 23.15
N THR A 233 32.67 21.54 23.94
CA THR A 233 31.26 21.11 23.92
C THR A 233 30.48 21.72 22.75
N ALA A 234 29.27 21.23 22.47
CA ALA A 234 28.42 21.75 21.39
C ALA A 234 27.97 23.21 21.61
N GLN A 235 27.86 23.66 22.87
CA GLN A 235 27.63 25.07 23.20
C GLN A 235 28.87 25.94 22.95
N GLU A 236 30.05 25.50 23.44
CA GLU A 236 31.31 26.22 23.23
C GLU A 236 31.73 26.30 21.76
N MET A 237 31.44 25.27 20.96
CA MET A 237 31.72 25.28 19.52
C MET A 237 30.88 26.34 18.78
N ARG A 238 29.58 26.46 19.07
CA ARG A 238 28.73 27.52 18.51
C ARG A 238 29.24 28.91 18.91
N GLY A 239 29.47 29.15 20.21
CA GLY A 239 30.03 30.41 20.70
C GLY A 239 31.48 30.69 20.24
N ALA A 240 32.19 29.70 19.70
CA ALA A 240 33.46 29.90 19.00
C ALA A 240 33.26 30.28 17.53
N ILE A 241 32.34 29.62 16.82
CA ILE A 241 31.95 29.97 15.44
C ILE A 241 31.43 31.41 15.40
N ASP A 242 30.40 31.74 16.19
CA ASP A 242 29.77 33.08 16.22
C ASP A 242 30.79 34.20 16.44
N ARG A 243 31.69 33.99 17.42
CA ARG A 243 32.74 34.96 17.78
C ARG A 243 33.80 35.12 16.69
N ILE A 244 34.21 34.03 16.05
CA ILE A 244 35.26 34.05 15.01
C ILE A 244 34.68 34.57 13.68
N GLU A 245 33.43 34.24 13.35
CA GLU A 245 32.81 34.69 12.10
C GLU A 245 32.52 36.21 12.12
N GLN A 246 32.27 36.79 13.30
CA GLN A 246 32.23 38.25 13.50
C GLN A 246 33.57 38.97 13.27
N ILE A 247 34.71 38.27 13.33
CA ILE A 247 36.02 38.84 12.96
C ILE A 247 36.09 38.91 11.43
N PRO A 248 36.43 40.06 10.82
CA PRO A 248 36.63 40.17 9.37
C PRO A 248 37.64 39.13 8.86
N GLU A 249 37.36 38.53 7.70
CA GLU A 249 38.10 37.38 7.16
C GLU A 249 39.63 37.59 7.12
N GLN A 250 40.06 38.81 6.79
CA GLN A 250 41.47 39.21 6.65
C GLN A 250 42.17 39.46 8.00
N ALA A 251 41.41 39.52 9.10
CA ALA A 251 41.90 39.77 10.46
C ALA A 251 41.91 38.53 11.37
N ARG A 252 41.31 37.40 10.92
CA ARG A 252 41.32 36.11 11.64
C ARG A 252 42.74 35.53 11.67
N SER A 253 43.18 35.09 12.85
CA SER A 253 44.49 34.43 13.01
C SER A 253 44.46 32.97 12.55
N ALA A 254 45.64 32.35 12.40
CA ALA A 254 45.73 30.93 12.05
C ALA A 254 45.10 30.01 13.12
N GLU A 255 45.18 30.38 14.40
CA GLU A 255 44.53 29.61 15.48
C GLU A 255 43.01 29.83 15.52
N ASP A 256 42.51 30.98 15.05
CA ASP A 256 41.07 31.19 14.82
C ASP A 256 40.57 30.29 13.68
N TRP A 257 41.26 30.26 12.54
CA TRP A 257 40.89 29.39 11.41
C TRP A 257 40.91 27.89 11.76
N LEU A 258 41.88 27.44 12.55
CA LEU A 258 41.93 26.06 13.05
C LEU A 258 40.79 25.75 14.03
N THR A 259 40.45 26.69 14.91
CA THR A 259 39.37 26.51 15.89
C THR A 259 38.00 26.55 15.21
N LEU A 260 37.84 27.41 14.21
CA LEU A 260 36.68 27.47 13.34
C LEU A 260 36.53 26.16 12.55
N ALA A 261 37.60 25.63 11.95
CA ALA A 261 37.56 24.35 11.24
C ALA A 261 37.15 23.16 12.13
N GLU A 262 37.75 23.02 13.32
CA GLU A 262 37.42 21.95 14.27
C GLU A 262 35.94 21.99 14.73
N ALA A 263 35.40 23.19 14.93
CA ALA A 263 33.99 23.38 15.28
C ALA A 263 33.06 23.14 14.08
N GLN A 264 33.38 23.73 12.92
CA GLN A 264 32.63 23.57 11.68
C GLN A 264 32.59 22.11 11.21
N PHE A 265 33.66 21.32 11.38
CA PHE A 265 33.64 19.88 11.03
C PHE A 265 32.53 19.13 11.77
N THR A 266 32.27 19.51 13.03
CA THR A 266 31.29 18.85 13.90
C THR A 266 29.86 19.39 13.70
N LEU A 267 29.70 20.68 13.37
CA LEU A 267 28.40 21.35 13.34
C LEU A 267 27.95 21.81 11.94
N ASP A 268 28.85 22.30 11.10
CA ASP A 268 28.55 22.87 9.77
C ASP A 268 28.88 21.95 8.59
N GLY A 269 29.68 20.91 8.83
CA GLY A 269 30.01 19.85 7.88
C GLY A 269 31.39 20.00 7.24
N ARG A 270 31.85 18.91 6.63
CA ARG A 270 33.23 18.77 6.15
C ARG A 270 33.63 19.84 5.13
N GLN A 271 32.72 20.28 4.27
CA GLN A 271 33.01 21.29 3.24
C GLN A 271 33.39 22.67 3.84
N LYS A 272 32.66 23.18 4.86
CA LYS A 272 33.05 24.43 5.55
C LYS A 272 34.38 24.26 6.27
N SER A 273 34.56 23.13 6.97
CA SER A 273 35.83 22.80 7.64
C SER A 273 37.02 22.84 6.68
N VAL A 274 36.92 22.22 5.50
CA VAL A 274 38.00 22.20 4.51
C VAL A 274 38.34 23.62 4.02
N ALA A 275 37.33 24.45 3.73
CA ALA A 275 37.56 25.84 3.34
C ALA A 275 38.30 26.65 4.43
N SER A 276 37.97 26.44 5.71
CA SER A 276 38.68 27.04 6.85
C SER A 276 40.10 26.50 7.02
N LEU A 277 40.33 25.20 6.79
CA LEU A 277 41.67 24.60 6.77
C LEU A 277 42.54 25.16 5.64
N ASP A 278 41.97 25.41 4.45
CA ASP A 278 42.72 26.04 3.34
C ASP A 278 43.18 27.46 3.68
N ARG A 279 42.40 28.22 4.46
CA ARG A 279 42.85 29.53 4.94
C ARG A 279 43.96 29.38 5.99
N ALA A 280 43.85 28.42 6.92
CA ALA A 280 44.91 28.11 7.87
C ALA A 280 46.22 27.64 7.18
N ARG A 281 46.14 26.84 6.10
CA ARG A 281 47.28 26.37 5.29
C ARG A 281 48.06 27.51 4.63
N ALA A 282 47.41 28.64 4.32
CA ALA A 282 48.04 29.82 3.73
C ALA A 282 48.78 30.72 4.75
N MET A 283 48.72 30.40 6.05
CA MET A 283 49.31 31.20 7.13
C MET A 283 50.53 30.51 7.77
N SER A 284 51.30 31.27 8.55
CA SER A 284 52.38 30.70 9.37
C SER A 284 51.78 29.95 10.57
N LEU A 285 51.94 28.63 10.58
CA LEU A 285 51.41 27.74 11.62
C LEU A 285 52.44 27.45 12.71
N SER A 286 51.99 27.46 13.97
CA SER A 286 52.75 26.93 15.11
C SER A 286 52.93 25.40 14.97
N THR A 287 53.87 24.78 15.68
CA THR A 287 54.02 23.31 15.66
C THR A 287 52.74 22.60 16.11
N ALA A 288 52.04 23.15 17.10
CA ALA A 288 50.74 22.67 17.54
C ALA A 288 49.64 22.93 16.50
N GLY A 289 49.63 24.11 15.87
CA GLY A 289 48.69 24.45 14.79
C GLY A 289 48.85 23.56 13.56
N ARG A 290 50.09 23.18 13.21
CA ARG A 290 50.36 22.19 12.15
C ARG A 290 49.84 20.80 12.54
N ALA A 291 49.99 20.40 13.80
CA ALA A 291 49.44 19.14 14.30
C ALA A 291 47.90 19.14 14.33
N ARG A 292 47.25 20.27 14.70
CA ARG A 292 45.78 20.45 14.60
C ARG A 292 45.31 20.35 13.14
N LEU A 293 46.02 20.97 12.21
CA LEU A 293 45.70 20.84 10.79
C LEU A 293 45.85 19.39 10.30
N ASP A 294 46.95 18.72 10.67
CA ASP A 294 47.20 17.32 10.30
C ASP A 294 46.17 16.35 10.89
N LEU A 295 45.64 16.63 12.09
CA LEU A 295 44.51 15.92 12.71
C LEU A 295 43.24 16.07 11.86
N MET A 296 42.89 17.29 11.45
CA MET A 296 41.69 17.52 10.64
C MET A 296 41.82 16.94 9.22
N ASP A 297 43.00 17.05 8.61
CA ASP A 297 43.31 16.42 7.32
C ASP A 297 43.17 14.88 7.43
N ALA A 298 43.51 14.29 8.59
CA ALA A 298 43.35 12.85 8.84
C ALA A 298 41.87 12.44 8.99
N MET A 299 41.06 13.22 9.70
CA MET A 299 39.62 12.98 9.86
C MET A 299 38.90 13.05 8.50
N VAL A 300 39.21 14.07 7.69
CA VAL A 300 38.67 14.22 6.32
C VAL A 300 39.08 13.04 5.44
N ALA A 301 40.37 12.67 5.42
CA ALA A 301 40.85 11.52 4.67
C ALA A 301 40.21 10.19 5.12
N GLY A 302 39.88 10.03 6.40
CA GLY A 302 39.20 8.85 6.94
C GLY A 302 37.75 8.74 6.44
N ALA A 303 36.99 9.84 6.48
CA ALA A 303 35.62 9.89 5.96
C ALA A 303 35.56 9.68 4.43
N GLU A 304 36.58 10.18 3.70
CA GLU A 304 36.79 9.98 2.25
C GLU A 304 37.38 8.60 1.89
N ARG A 305 37.43 7.64 2.83
CA ARG A 305 37.99 6.28 2.64
C ARG A 305 39.46 6.22 2.23
N ARG A 306 40.21 7.33 2.30
CA ARG A 306 41.66 7.40 2.06
C ARG A 306 42.42 6.95 3.33
N PHE A 307 42.13 5.73 3.78
CA PHE A 307 42.54 5.22 5.10
C PHE A 307 44.06 5.22 5.32
N SER A 308 44.85 4.86 4.30
CA SER A 308 46.32 4.89 4.37
C SER A 308 46.89 6.32 4.51
N ASP A 309 46.25 7.31 3.91
CA ASP A 309 46.58 8.74 4.14
C ASP A 309 46.20 9.16 5.55
N SER A 310 44.97 8.82 5.96
CA SER A 310 44.40 9.13 7.27
C SER A 310 45.31 8.61 8.40
N ALA A 311 45.68 7.32 8.36
CA ALA A 311 46.59 6.68 9.32
C ALA A 311 47.95 7.39 9.41
N ARG A 312 48.52 7.78 8.26
CA ARG A 312 49.80 8.52 8.16
C ARG A 312 49.69 9.93 8.72
N LEU A 313 48.55 10.61 8.53
CA LEU A 313 48.29 11.96 9.02
C LEU A 313 48.06 11.97 10.54
N PHE A 314 47.25 11.05 11.09
CA PHE A 314 47.10 10.88 12.55
C PHE A 314 48.45 10.61 13.23
N ALA A 315 49.26 9.69 12.69
CA ALA A 315 50.59 9.38 13.24
C ALA A 315 51.55 10.58 13.22
N ARG A 316 51.42 11.49 12.25
CA ARG A 316 52.19 12.74 12.19
C ARG A 316 51.67 13.81 13.16
N ALA A 317 50.35 13.85 13.40
CA ALA A 317 49.72 14.81 14.29
C ALA A 317 50.01 14.54 15.78
N VAL A 318 49.91 13.27 16.22
CA VAL A 318 49.96 12.86 17.65
C VAL A 318 51.06 13.56 18.49
N PRO A 319 52.34 13.71 18.05
CA PRO A 319 53.39 14.31 18.87
C PRO A 319 53.23 15.81 19.15
N GLY A 320 52.41 16.53 18.38
CA GLY A 320 52.20 17.99 18.52
C GLY A 320 50.84 18.40 19.08
N LEU A 321 49.97 17.44 19.41
CA LEU A 321 48.61 17.68 19.93
C LEU A 321 48.58 17.76 21.46
N ASP A 322 47.60 18.47 22.00
CA ASP A 322 47.26 18.40 23.43
C ASP A 322 46.69 17.02 23.82
N PRO A 323 46.66 16.63 25.10
CA PRO A 323 46.23 15.30 25.51
C PRO A 323 44.82 14.86 25.08
N LYS A 324 43.85 15.79 24.95
CA LYS A 324 42.49 15.45 24.48
C LYS A 324 42.51 15.15 22.98
N ARG A 325 43.05 16.07 22.16
CA ARG A 325 43.18 15.86 20.71
C ARG A 325 44.08 14.67 20.37
N ALA A 326 45.13 14.44 21.15
CA ALA A 326 46.05 13.31 20.94
C ALA A 326 45.38 11.95 21.21
N SER A 327 44.46 11.86 22.17
CA SER A 327 43.66 10.64 22.40
C SER A 327 42.70 10.37 21.23
N VAL A 328 42.04 11.41 20.70
CA VAL A 328 41.24 11.33 19.47
C VAL A 328 42.09 10.86 18.28
N ALA A 329 43.31 11.39 18.14
CA ALA A 329 44.24 11.01 17.07
C ALA A 329 44.75 9.56 17.21
N ASP A 330 44.93 9.05 18.43
CA ASP A 330 45.31 7.64 18.65
C ASP A 330 44.20 6.69 18.17
N PHE A 331 42.93 6.97 18.53
CA PHE A 331 41.78 6.16 18.12
C PHE A 331 41.47 6.29 16.63
N GLY A 332 41.48 7.52 16.08
CA GLY A 332 41.34 7.75 14.64
C GLY A 332 42.42 7.03 13.84
N GLY A 333 43.68 7.10 14.30
CA GLY A 333 44.78 6.37 13.69
C GLY A 333 44.63 4.85 13.80
N TYR A 334 44.08 4.33 14.89
CA TYR A 334 43.75 2.91 15.06
C TYR A 334 42.68 2.45 14.06
N PHE A 335 41.55 3.15 13.96
CA PHE A 335 40.50 2.84 12.97
C PHE A 335 41.02 2.95 11.53
N ALA A 336 41.84 3.97 11.24
CA ALA A 336 42.40 4.18 9.91
C ALA A 336 43.37 3.07 9.50
N ARG A 337 44.17 2.52 10.44
CA ARG A 337 45.04 1.36 10.15
C ARG A 337 44.23 0.07 10.01
N ALA A 338 43.22 -0.16 10.85
CA ALA A 338 42.35 -1.33 10.76
C ALA A 338 41.56 -1.39 9.43
N LEU A 339 41.25 -0.23 8.82
CA LEU A 339 40.60 -0.14 7.51
C LEU A 339 41.57 -0.09 6.33
N ALA A 340 42.78 0.44 6.50
CA ALA A 340 43.83 0.41 5.48
C ALA A 340 44.50 -0.97 5.33
N TYR A 341 44.50 -1.74 6.42
CA TYR A 341 45.20 -3.02 6.56
C TYR A 341 44.29 -4.06 7.26
N PRO A 342 43.16 -4.45 6.64
CA PRO A 342 42.14 -5.32 7.27
C PRO A 342 42.67 -6.69 7.69
N ASP A 343 43.77 -7.14 7.09
CA ASP A 343 44.44 -8.40 7.41
C ASP A 343 45.37 -8.34 8.64
N HIS A 344 45.52 -7.16 9.25
CA HIS A 344 46.41 -6.92 10.38
C HIS A 344 45.63 -6.61 11.67
N LEU A 345 45.84 -7.43 12.70
CA LEU A 345 45.28 -7.21 14.04
C LEU A 345 45.94 -6.01 14.74
N GLU A 346 45.36 -4.83 14.53
CA GLU A 346 45.72 -3.59 15.19
C GLU A 346 45.50 -3.64 16.71
N LYS A 347 46.34 -2.93 17.47
CA LYS A 347 46.28 -2.89 18.93
C LYS A 347 45.55 -1.63 19.39
N GLN A 348 44.55 -1.79 20.27
CA GLN A 348 43.83 -0.65 20.86
C GLN A 348 44.80 0.37 21.51
N PRO A 349 44.54 1.68 21.35
CA PRO A 349 45.19 2.72 22.13
C PRO A 349 45.06 2.53 23.64
N ARG A 350 46.13 2.83 24.38
CA ARG A 350 46.14 2.83 25.85
C ARG A 350 45.87 4.20 26.48
N ARG A 351 45.88 5.27 25.68
CA ARG A 351 45.69 6.66 26.14
C ARG A 351 44.26 7.10 25.85
N VAL A 352 43.44 7.03 26.88
CA VAL A 352 42.06 7.56 26.88
C VAL A 352 42.09 8.87 27.65
N THR A 353 41.68 9.99 27.03
CA THR A 353 41.72 11.31 27.69
C THR A 353 40.60 12.22 27.19
N GLY A 354 39.71 12.61 28.11
CA GLY A 354 38.53 13.40 27.82
C GLY A 354 37.39 12.61 27.15
N PRO A 355 36.19 13.20 27.05
CA PRO A 355 34.99 12.51 26.55
C PRO A 355 35.11 11.89 25.17
N ASN A 356 35.76 12.58 24.22
CA ASN A 356 35.90 12.08 22.85
C ASN A 356 36.89 10.91 22.75
N GLY A 357 37.88 10.85 23.66
CA GLY A 357 38.76 9.69 23.81
C GLY A 357 38.01 8.48 24.40
N ALA A 358 37.11 8.72 25.36
CA ALA A 358 36.21 7.68 25.89
C ALA A 358 35.20 7.19 24.83
N PHE A 359 34.70 8.07 23.95
CA PHE A 359 33.93 7.66 22.77
C PHE A 359 34.75 6.76 21.84
N GLY A 360 35.99 7.12 21.51
CA GLY A 360 36.89 6.28 20.72
C GLY A 360 37.11 4.90 21.34
N GLN A 361 37.30 4.83 22.65
CA GLN A 361 37.38 3.56 23.39
C GLN A 361 36.07 2.77 23.33
N ALA A 362 34.92 3.41 23.56
CA ALA A 362 33.61 2.79 23.52
C ALA A 362 33.26 2.23 22.13
N TYR A 363 33.61 2.96 21.07
CA TYR A 363 33.41 2.51 19.68
C TYR A 363 34.30 1.31 19.35
N ALA A 364 35.57 1.31 19.80
CA ALA A 364 36.46 0.17 19.67
C ALA A 364 35.95 -1.05 20.45
N ALA A 365 35.47 -0.88 21.68
CA ALA A 365 34.82 -1.95 22.46
C ALA A 365 33.54 -2.47 21.78
N GLY A 366 32.78 -1.60 21.11
CA GLY A 366 31.60 -1.97 20.34
C GLY A 366 31.92 -2.91 19.17
N PHE A 367 32.96 -2.58 18.41
CA PHE A 367 33.41 -3.36 17.27
C PHE A 367 34.09 -4.69 17.68
N LEU A 368 34.90 -4.66 18.74
CA LEU A 368 35.75 -5.79 19.16
C LEU A 368 35.07 -6.74 20.16
N GLU A 369 34.16 -6.23 20.98
CA GLU A 369 33.48 -6.98 22.05
C GLU A 369 31.97 -6.94 21.79
N SER A 370 31.25 -5.91 22.25
CA SER A 370 29.84 -5.69 21.90
C SER A 370 29.35 -4.28 22.19
N ILE A 371 28.17 -3.92 21.66
CA ILE A 371 27.51 -2.65 21.96
C ILE A 371 27.24 -2.47 23.47
N ARG A 372 27.01 -3.56 24.22
CA ARG A 372 26.88 -3.50 25.68
C ARG A 372 28.20 -3.10 26.36
N ALA A 373 29.35 -3.51 25.82
CA ALA A 373 30.67 -3.03 26.27
C ALA A 373 30.89 -1.53 25.97
N SER A 374 30.42 -1.01 24.82
CA SER A 374 30.42 0.43 24.53
C SER A 374 29.72 1.25 25.61
N MET A 375 28.53 0.80 26.05
CA MET A 375 27.76 1.49 27.08
C MET A 375 28.48 1.51 28.43
N GLU A 376 29.08 0.41 28.86
CA GLU A 376 29.78 0.35 30.16
C GLU A 376 31.08 1.19 30.15
N VAL A 377 31.79 1.29 29.02
CA VAL A 377 32.93 2.22 28.87
C VAL A 377 32.47 3.69 29.03
N LEU A 378 31.35 4.07 28.41
CA LEU A 378 30.80 5.42 28.54
C LEU A 378 30.30 5.71 29.96
N LYS A 379 29.68 4.73 30.61
CA LYS A 379 29.15 4.80 31.98
C LYS A 379 30.25 4.89 33.06
N GLU A 380 31.43 4.35 32.80
CA GLU A 380 32.63 4.61 33.62
C GLU A 380 33.20 6.02 33.34
N ALA A 381 33.24 6.45 32.07
CA ALA A 381 33.64 7.80 31.72
C ALA A 381 32.71 8.88 32.33
N GLU A 382 31.41 8.62 32.42
CA GLU A 382 30.43 9.49 33.11
C GLU A 382 30.74 9.70 34.60
N LYS A 383 31.45 8.79 35.26
CA LYS A 383 31.91 9.00 36.65
C LYS A 383 33.12 9.94 36.72
N THR A 384 33.89 9.99 35.64
CA THR A 384 35.10 10.83 35.51
C THR A 384 34.77 12.23 34.99
N TYR A 385 33.71 12.36 34.18
CA TYR A 385 33.24 13.62 33.59
C TYR A 385 31.72 13.77 33.76
N PRO A 386 31.21 13.94 35.00
CA PRO A 386 29.78 13.83 35.32
C PRO A 386 28.88 14.88 34.67
N ASP A 387 29.44 16.05 34.34
CA ASP A 387 28.75 17.20 33.78
C ASP A 387 28.85 17.30 32.24
N ASP A 388 29.60 16.42 31.57
CA ASP A 388 29.74 16.48 30.10
C ASP A 388 28.60 15.72 29.40
N ALA A 389 27.66 16.49 28.84
CA ALA A 389 26.45 16.00 28.16
C ALA A 389 26.70 15.01 27.01
N ARG A 390 27.93 14.88 26.48
CA ARG A 390 28.24 13.96 25.37
C ARG A 390 28.23 12.50 25.78
N LEU A 391 28.76 12.15 26.95
CA LEU A 391 28.89 10.76 27.37
C LEU A 391 27.53 10.04 27.52
N PRO A 392 26.53 10.61 28.23
CA PRO A 392 25.21 10.00 28.27
C PRO A 392 24.49 10.06 26.90
N ALA A 393 24.74 11.07 26.06
CA ALA A 393 24.16 11.13 24.71
C ALA A 393 24.74 10.07 23.74
N TYR A 394 26.02 9.72 23.90
CA TYR A 394 26.61 8.56 23.21
C TYR A 394 26.03 7.26 23.77
N ARG A 395 25.81 7.16 25.10
CA ARG A 395 25.25 5.96 25.72
C ARG A 395 23.80 5.71 25.30
N SER A 396 22.95 6.74 25.17
CA SER A 396 21.59 6.60 24.62
C SER A 396 21.60 6.12 23.17
N ALA A 397 22.52 6.63 22.34
CA ALA A 397 22.66 6.17 20.95
C ALA A 397 23.05 4.68 20.85
N PHE A 398 23.99 4.20 21.67
CA PHE A 398 24.34 2.78 21.72
C PHE A 398 23.24 1.91 22.35
N ALA A 399 22.55 2.40 23.39
CA ALA A 399 21.40 1.71 23.99
C ALA A 399 20.25 1.51 22.98
N PHE A 400 20.03 2.48 22.09
CA PHE A 400 19.00 2.42 21.05
C PHE A 400 19.26 1.28 20.05
N ILE A 401 20.52 1.07 19.64
CA ILE A 401 20.91 -0.02 18.71
C ILE A 401 20.46 -1.39 19.23
N ILE A 402 20.56 -1.63 20.54
CA ILE A 402 20.17 -2.90 21.18
C ILE A 402 18.75 -2.88 21.77
N ASN A 403 17.96 -1.83 21.56
CA ASN A 403 16.62 -1.63 22.14
C ASN A 403 16.60 -1.71 23.69
N ASP A 404 17.66 -1.26 24.37
CA ASP A 404 17.70 -1.11 25.83
C ASP A 404 16.94 0.18 26.24
N ARG A 405 15.60 0.10 26.18
CA ARG A 405 14.68 1.25 26.28
C ARG A 405 14.86 2.06 27.57
N GLU A 406 15.18 1.42 28.68
CA GLU A 406 15.39 2.09 29.96
C GLU A 406 16.70 2.90 29.97
N GLN A 407 17.80 2.35 29.43
CA GLN A 407 19.04 3.12 29.27
C GLN A 407 18.94 4.19 28.18
N VAL A 408 18.11 4.00 27.13
CA VAL A 408 17.78 5.09 26.20
C VAL A 408 17.14 6.25 26.97
N LYS A 409 16.04 6.02 27.69
CA LYS A 409 15.32 7.09 28.43
C LYS A 409 16.21 7.80 29.45
N GLU A 410 16.93 7.06 30.29
CA GLU A 410 17.78 7.63 31.35
C GLU A 410 18.94 8.46 30.78
N ALA A 411 19.73 7.89 29.87
CA ALA A 411 20.92 8.56 29.35
C ALA A 411 20.54 9.75 28.44
N MET A 412 19.49 9.62 27.63
CA MET A 412 18.96 10.71 26.80
C MET A 412 18.42 11.86 27.67
N GLY A 413 17.63 11.55 28.69
CA GLY A 413 17.09 12.54 29.63
C GLY A 413 18.21 13.28 30.37
N ARG A 414 19.23 12.56 30.84
CA ARG A 414 20.41 13.17 31.48
C ARG A 414 21.22 14.03 30.52
N ALA A 415 21.41 13.61 29.27
CA ALA A 415 22.10 14.40 28.26
C ALA A 415 21.40 15.75 27.98
N LEU A 416 20.08 15.71 27.80
CA LEU A 416 19.27 16.91 27.51
C LEU A 416 19.05 17.79 28.75
N ALA A 417 19.15 17.25 29.96
CA ALA A 417 19.19 18.04 31.20
C ALA A 417 20.52 18.81 31.37
N LEU A 418 21.63 18.29 30.81
CA LEU A 418 22.94 18.95 30.84
C LEU A 418 23.13 19.96 29.69
N ASP A 419 22.68 19.64 28.47
CA ASP A 419 22.58 20.59 27.34
C ASP A 419 21.26 20.33 26.57
N PRO A 420 20.24 21.19 26.71
CA PRO A 420 18.98 21.06 25.96
C PRO A 420 19.11 21.19 24.43
N ASN A 421 20.31 21.43 23.92
CA ASN A 421 20.67 21.47 22.50
C ASN A 421 21.83 20.50 22.17
N GLN A 422 22.06 19.47 22.98
CA GLN A 422 23.04 18.43 22.67
C GLN A 422 22.62 17.67 21.39
N PRO A 423 23.42 17.65 20.29
CA PRO A 423 22.98 17.08 19.02
C PRO A 423 22.61 15.59 19.07
N TYR A 424 23.42 14.76 19.72
CA TYR A 424 23.16 13.33 19.94
C TYR A 424 22.00 13.09 20.92
N GLY A 425 21.79 14.00 21.88
CA GLY A 425 20.63 13.98 22.77
C GLY A 425 19.32 14.22 22.02
N LEU A 426 19.28 15.25 21.16
CA LEU A 426 18.13 15.52 20.28
C LEU A 426 17.92 14.40 19.26
N TRP A 427 18.99 13.86 18.69
CA TRP A 427 18.93 12.71 17.78
C TRP A 427 18.36 11.46 18.45
N SER A 428 18.81 11.16 19.68
CA SER A 428 18.25 10.07 20.49
C SER A 428 16.78 10.31 20.80
N LEU A 429 16.40 11.55 21.11
CA LEU A 429 15.01 11.93 21.39
C LEU A 429 14.10 11.73 20.18
N ALA A 430 14.48 12.22 18.99
CA ALA A 430 13.67 12.01 17.80
C ALA A 430 13.52 10.52 17.43
N ARG A 431 14.60 9.74 17.54
CA ARG A 431 14.55 8.29 17.31
C ARG A 431 13.69 7.56 18.35
N TYR A 432 13.68 8.03 19.60
CA TYR A 432 12.83 7.52 20.66
C TYR A 432 11.35 7.91 20.45
N GLN A 433 11.06 9.15 20.07
CA GLN A 433 9.71 9.62 19.73
C GLN A 433 9.12 8.80 18.57
N GLY A 434 9.69 8.87 17.36
CA GLY A 434 9.12 8.19 16.19
C GLY A 434 9.30 6.67 16.18
N GLY A 435 10.32 6.14 16.86
CA GLY A 435 10.67 4.71 16.83
C GLY A 435 10.19 3.88 18.04
N ILE A 436 9.82 4.51 19.15
CA ILE A 436 9.35 3.82 20.38
C ILE A 436 8.01 4.38 20.88
N GLU A 437 7.75 5.68 20.75
CA GLU A 437 6.46 6.30 21.12
C GLU A 437 5.47 6.40 19.94
N GLY A 438 5.98 6.34 18.71
CA GLY A 438 5.20 6.39 17.45
C GLY A 438 4.90 7.80 16.94
N ASP A 439 5.30 8.82 17.69
CA ASP A 439 5.08 10.24 17.39
C ASP A 439 6.08 10.73 16.33
N ILE A 440 5.65 10.70 15.06
CA ILE A 440 6.46 11.07 13.90
C ILE A 440 6.62 12.59 13.80
N ASP A 441 5.58 13.38 14.10
CA ASP A 441 5.66 14.84 13.97
C ASP A 441 6.52 15.49 15.07
N ALA A 442 6.47 15.01 16.31
CA ALA A 442 7.42 15.46 17.33
C ALA A 442 8.85 14.98 17.06
N ALA A 443 9.02 13.80 16.43
CA ALA A 443 10.33 13.38 15.92
C ALA A 443 10.86 14.31 14.82
N ILE A 444 10.01 14.71 13.86
CA ILE A 444 10.32 15.70 12.81
C ILE A 444 10.67 17.05 13.44
N ALA A 445 9.88 17.55 14.39
CA ALA A 445 10.15 18.82 15.08
C ALA A 445 11.48 18.79 15.87
N THR A 446 11.79 17.67 16.52
CA THR A 446 13.08 17.45 17.20
C THR A 446 14.24 17.34 16.21
N LEU A 447 14.06 16.68 15.06
CA LEU A 447 15.07 16.60 13.99
C LEU A 447 15.31 17.95 13.32
N GLU A 448 14.26 18.73 13.08
CA GLU A 448 14.35 20.12 12.62
C GLU A 448 15.17 20.98 13.59
N LYS A 449 14.93 20.84 14.91
CA LYS A 449 15.75 21.49 15.94
C LYS A 449 17.19 21.00 15.89
N ALA A 450 17.41 19.70 15.70
CA ALA A 450 18.75 19.11 15.62
C ALA A 450 19.55 19.62 14.40
N VAL A 451 18.97 19.65 13.19
CA VAL A 451 19.65 20.20 12.00
C VAL A 451 19.84 21.73 12.08
N LYS A 452 19.04 22.45 12.87
CA LYS A 452 19.30 23.88 13.17
C LYS A 452 20.48 24.07 14.13
N VAL A 453 20.86 23.06 14.91
CA VAL A 453 22.03 23.08 15.82
C VAL A 453 23.29 22.51 15.16
N ALA A 454 23.16 21.47 14.34
CA ALA A 454 24.25 20.79 13.63
C ALA A 454 23.92 20.57 12.14
N PRO A 455 23.76 21.66 11.34
CA PRO A 455 23.34 21.60 9.93
C PRO A 455 24.28 20.81 9.00
N GLY A 456 25.48 20.47 9.45
CA GLY A 456 26.47 19.67 8.74
C GLY A 456 26.44 18.17 8.98
N TRP A 457 25.65 17.68 9.93
CA TRP A 457 25.65 16.26 10.31
C TRP A 457 24.68 15.48 9.42
N SER A 458 25.23 14.72 8.46
CA SER A 458 24.47 13.95 7.46
C SER A 458 23.42 13.02 8.07
N THR A 459 23.72 12.36 9.21
CA THR A 459 22.79 11.45 9.90
C THR A 459 21.48 12.13 10.34
N LEU A 460 21.53 13.40 10.75
CA LEU A 460 20.32 14.16 11.11
C LEU A 460 19.43 14.44 9.89
N TRP A 461 20.04 14.76 8.75
CA TRP A 461 19.33 14.96 7.48
C TRP A 461 18.79 13.65 6.90
N ASN A 462 19.53 12.54 7.09
CA ASN A 462 19.06 11.21 6.73
C ASN A 462 17.80 10.85 7.52
N ASP A 463 17.84 11.03 8.83
CA ASP A 463 16.73 10.64 9.71
C ASP A 463 15.54 11.58 9.59
N LEU A 464 15.76 12.89 9.33
CA LEU A 464 14.70 13.81 8.91
C LEU A 464 14.06 13.35 7.60
N GLY A 465 14.87 12.86 6.65
CA GLY A 465 14.39 12.27 5.41
C GLY A 465 13.51 11.05 5.66
N ASN A 466 13.97 10.10 6.48
CA ASN A 466 13.24 8.89 6.83
C ASN A 466 11.98 9.17 7.67
N ALA A 467 11.96 10.22 8.50
CA ALA A 467 10.78 10.63 9.25
C ALA A 467 9.73 11.32 8.37
N GLN A 468 10.17 12.15 7.41
CA GLN A 468 9.26 12.74 6.41
C GLN A 468 8.69 11.68 5.45
N ASP A 469 9.49 10.67 5.07
CA ASP A 469 9.03 9.49 4.32
C ASP A 469 7.99 8.69 5.12
N ALA A 470 8.24 8.45 6.42
CA ALA A 470 7.30 7.82 7.35
C ALA A 470 6.08 8.69 7.73
N ARG A 471 5.99 9.92 7.22
CA ARG A 471 4.81 10.79 7.28
C ARG A 471 4.09 10.88 5.92
N GLY A 472 4.70 10.41 4.82
CA GLY A 472 4.18 10.60 3.46
C GLY A 472 4.62 11.90 2.76
N ASP A 473 5.38 12.80 3.41
CA ASP A 473 5.95 14.00 2.78
C ASP A 473 7.21 13.64 1.98
N TRP A 474 6.98 12.98 0.84
CA TRP A 474 8.01 12.55 -0.09
C TRP A 474 8.89 13.70 -0.62
N GLN A 475 8.35 14.92 -0.72
CA GLN A 475 9.11 16.08 -1.21
C GLN A 475 10.14 16.55 -0.19
N SER A 476 9.74 16.68 1.08
CA SER A 476 10.65 16.97 2.18
C SER A 476 11.65 15.83 2.41
N ALA A 477 11.20 14.57 2.26
CA ALA A 477 12.05 13.39 2.34
C ALA A 477 13.17 13.38 1.28
N GLU A 478 12.83 13.54 -0.01
CA GLU A 478 13.81 13.58 -1.11
C GLU A 478 14.82 14.72 -0.94
N LYS A 479 14.35 15.89 -0.48
CA LYS A 479 15.18 17.06 -0.19
C LYS A 479 16.16 16.83 0.98
N ALA A 480 15.69 16.22 2.07
CA ALA A 480 16.53 15.93 3.24
C ALA A 480 17.54 14.81 2.96
N LEU A 481 17.14 13.75 2.26
CA LEU A 481 18.03 12.66 1.84
C LEU A 481 19.11 13.12 0.86
N LYS A 482 18.76 13.95 -0.13
CA LYS A 482 19.76 14.61 -1.00
C LYS A 482 20.73 15.47 -0.18
N ARG A 483 20.25 16.21 0.81
CA ARG A 483 21.10 17.01 1.69
C ARG A 483 22.05 16.16 2.54
N ALA A 484 21.62 14.98 2.99
CA ALA A 484 22.50 14.02 3.66
C ALA A 484 23.64 13.53 2.74
N ILE A 485 23.33 13.22 1.47
CA ILE A 485 24.30 12.78 0.45
C ILE A 485 25.27 13.92 0.05
N GLU A 486 24.83 15.18 0.02
CA GLU A 486 25.72 16.34 -0.18
C GLU A 486 26.75 16.50 0.95
N LEU A 487 26.35 16.18 2.18
CA LEU A 487 27.18 16.28 3.38
C LEU A 487 28.13 15.09 3.55
N ASP A 488 27.70 13.88 3.18
CA ASP A 488 28.57 12.71 3.05
C ASP A 488 28.38 11.94 1.73
N PRO A 489 29.11 12.32 0.66
CA PRO A 489 29.10 11.60 -0.61
C PRO A 489 29.70 10.19 -0.57
N GLU A 490 30.22 9.72 0.56
CA GLU A 490 30.85 8.40 0.72
C GLU A 490 30.09 7.47 1.68
N ASP A 491 28.90 7.91 2.11
CA ASP A 491 27.90 7.11 2.81
C ASP A 491 27.02 6.31 1.83
N ALA A 492 26.67 5.08 2.23
CA ALA A 492 25.74 4.21 1.51
C ALA A 492 24.31 4.30 2.09
N LEU A 493 24.14 4.62 3.38
CA LEU A 493 22.84 4.67 4.07
C LEU A 493 21.89 5.68 3.43
N ALA A 494 22.30 6.94 3.31
CA ALA A 494 21.47 7.98 2.71
C ALA A 494 21.11 7.70 1.23
N ARG A 495 21.97 6.98 0.49
CA ARG A 495 21.69 6.55 -0.88
C ARG A 495 20.68 5.42 -0.96
N SER A 496 20.80 4.40 -0.10
CA SER A 496 19.83 3.30 -0.06
C SER A 496 18.45 3.77 0.41
N ASN A 497 18.38 4.73 1.33
CA ASN A 497 17.14 5.39 1.73
C ASN A 497 16.52 6.19 0.56
N LEU A 498 17.32 7.01 -0.13
CA LEU A 498 16.84 7.76 -1.31
C LEU A 498 16.39 6.84 -2.46
N ALA A 499 17.08 5.73 -2.68
CA ALA A 499 16.65 4.71 -3.63
C ALA A 499 15.36 3.99 -3.18
N GLY A 500 15.19 3.74 -1.88
CA GLY A 500 13.95 3.20 -1.31
C GLY A 500 12.75 4.12 -1.56
N LEU A 501 12.93 5.42 -1.33
CA LEU A 501 11.94 6.47 -1.63
C LEU A 501 11.64 6.55 -3.14
N TYR A 502 12.65 6.46 -4.01
CA TYR A 502 12.42 6.41 -5.47
C TYR A 502 11.65 5.15 -5.91
N LEU A 503 11.91 3.97 -5.32
CA LEU A 503 11.13 2.75 -5.61
C LEU A 503 9.68 2.86 -5.13
N GLN A 504 9.42 3.58 -4.04
CA GLN A 504 8.07 3.84 -3.52
C GLN A 504 7.27 4.80 -4.41
N GLN A 505 7.94 5.52 -5.31
CA GLN A 505 7.35 6.43 -6.31
C GLN A 505 7.40 5.85 -7.73
N ASP A 506 7.69 4.55 -7.88
CA ASP A 506 7.92 3.86 -9.16
C ASP A 506 9.03 4.48 -10.05
N ARG A 507 9.90 5.32 -9.48
CA ARG A 507 11.07 5.95 -10.13
C ARG A 507 12.25 4.98 -10.23
N VAL A 508 11.98 3.77 -10.71
CA VAL A 508 12.90 2.63 -10.79
C VAL A 508 14.25 2.98 -11.44
N ARG A 509 14.27 3.87 -12.43
CA ARG A 509 15.50 4.32 -13.11
C ARG A 509 16.38 5.24 -12.27
N GLU A 510 15.81 6.02 -11.35
CA GLU A 510 16.56 6.87 -10.43
C GLU A 510 17.01 6.07 -9.20
N ALA A 511 16.15 5.16 -8.70
CA ALA A 511 16.51 4.20 -7.67
C ALA A 511 17.77 3.41 -8.05
N LYS A 512 17.77 2.79 -9.24
CA LYS A 512 18.91 2.01 -9.76
C LYS A 512 20.24 2.75 -9.66
N ARG A 513 20.28 4.02 -10.07
CA ARG A 513 21.50 4.85 -10.07
C ARG A 513 22.06 5.06 -8.66
N GLU A 514 21.21 5.27 -7.66
CA GLU A 514 21.68 5.45 -6.28
C GLU A 514 21.98 4.11 -5.58
N ILE A 515 21.30 3.00 -5.95
CA ILE A 515 21.66 1.63 -5.55
C ILE A 515 23.05 1.25 -6.06
N GLU A 516 23.33 1.46 -7.35
CA GLU A 516 24.64 1.20 -7.97
C GLU A 516 25.75 2.00 -7.26
N ARG A 517 25.46 3.24 -6.84
CA ARG A 517 26.39 4.08 -6.05
C ARG A 517 26.52 3.62 -4.60
N ALA A 518 25.46 3.14 -3.96
CA ALA A 518 25.52 2.60 -2.61
C ALA A 518 26.36 1.31 -2.56
N LEU A 519 26.17 0.40 -3.52
CA LEU A 519 26.97 -0.83 -3.63
C LEU A 519 28.39 -0.59 -4.15
N ALA A 520 28.64 0.43 -4.98
CA ALA A 520 29.99 0.86 -5.30
C ALA A 520 30.73 1.47 -4.09
N ALA A 521 29.98 2.00 -3.10
CA ALA A 521 30.53 2.48 -1.85
C ALA A 521 30.75 1.32 -0.85
N ASP A 522 29.78 0.42 -0.66
CA ASP A 522 29.95 -0.78 0.16
C ASP A 522 29.15 -1.96 -0.46
N PRO A 523 29.83 -2.91 -1.14
CA PRO A 523 29.17 -4.04 -1.80
C PRO A 523 28.46 -5.01 -0.83
N GLY A 524 28.84 -5.00 0.45
CA GLY A 524 28.26 -5.87 1.49
C GLY A 524 27.19 -5.17 2.34
N PHE A 525 26.82 -3.93 2.02
CA PHE A 525 25.87 -3.15 2.82
C PHE A 525 24.44 -3.70 2.69
N ASP A 526 23.93 -4.20 3.82
CA ASP A 526 22.67 -4.93 3.96
C ASP A 526 21.48 -4.17 3.36
N LEU A 527 21.37 -2.87 3.64
CA LEU A 527 20.28 -2.06 3.13
C LEU A 527 20.39 -1.79 1.63
N ALA A 528 21.60 -1.67 1.06
CA ALA A 528 21.75 -1.54 -0.39
C ALA A 528 21.40 -2.84 -1.14
N LEU A 529 21.75 -4.00 -0.57
CA LEU A 529 21.32 -5.30 -1.08
C LEU A 529 19.80 -5.43 -1.04
N ILE A 530 19.16 -5.09 0.08
CA ILE A 530 17.69 -5.16 0.22
C ILE A 530 16.98 -4.17 -0.73
N THR A 531 17.50 -2.95 -0.91
CA THR A 531 16.93 -2.01 -1.88
C THR A 531 17.18 -2.45 -3.33
N ARG A 532 18.28 -3.16 -3.62
CA ARG A 532 18.48 -3.83 -4.93
C ARG A 532 17.49 -4.98 -5.13
N GLY A 533 17.20 -5.76 -4.09
CA GLY A 533 16.13 -6.76 -4.08
C GLY A 533 14.75 -6.16 -4.34
N ARG A 534 14.39 -5.05 -3.68
CA ARG A 534 13.14 -4.29 -3.96
C ARG A 534 13.11 -3.76 -5.40
N TYR A 535 14.24 -3.28 -5.93
CA TYR A 535 14.36 -2.89 -7.34
C TYR A 535 14.11 -4.08 -8.27
N HIS A 536 14.65 -5.26 -7.96
CA HIS A 536 14.43 -6.45 -8.77
C HIS A 536 12.96 -6.89 -8.77
N LEU A 537 12.27 -6.85 -7.61
CA LEU A 537 10.81 -7.01 -7.54
C LEU A 537 10.07 -6.01 -8.44
N ALA A 538 10.40 -4.71 -8.34
CA ALA A 538 9.84 -3.63 -9.18
C ALA A 538 10.20 -3.73 -10.69
N THR A 539 10.96 -4.74 -11.09
CA THR A 539 11.27 -5.08 -12.49
C THR A 539 10.83 -6.49 -12.88
N GLY A 540 10.19 -7.25 -11.97
CA GLY A 540 9.77 -8.64 -12.19
C GLY A 540 10.89 -9.67 -12.16
N GLU A 541 12.11 -9.31 -11.73
CA GLU A 541 13.27 -10.21 -11.69
C GLU A 541 13.32 -11.00 -10.36
N LEU A 542 12.29 -11.81 -10.12
CA LEU A 542 11.98 -12.42 -8.82
C LEU A 542 13.11 -13.28 -8.23
N GLU A 543 13.87 -14.02 -9.04
CA GLU A 543 14.97 -14.86 -8.56
C GLU A 543 16.12 -13.99 -8.01
N LYS A 544 16.49 -12.93 -8.73
CA LYS A 544 17.50 -11.96 -8.29
C LYS A 544 17.05 -11.21 -7.04
N ALA A 545 15.76 -10.88 -6.96
CA ALA A 545 15.19 -10.27 -5.77
C ALA A 545 15.37 -11.18 -4.55
N THR A 546 15.07 -12.47 -4.68
CA THR A 546 15.28 -13.44 -3.60
C THR A 546 16.76 -13.61 -3.26
N GLU A 547 17.67 -13.68 -4.24
CA GLU A 547 19.12 -13.71 -4.01
C GLU A 547 19.59 -12.50 -3.18
N ASP A 548 19.21 -11.28 -3.58
CA ASP A 548 19.55 -10.03 -2.89
C ASP A 548 18.93 -9.90 -1.50
N LEU A 549 17.68 -10.34 -1.33
CA LEU A 549 16.99 -10.29 -0.05
C LEU A 549 17.55 -11.33 0.93
N LEU A 550 17.93 -12.52 0.46
CA LEU A 550 18.68 -13.50 1.25
C LEU A 550 20.07 -12.98 1.62
N ALA A 551 20.79 -12.36 0.67
CA ALA A 551 22.11 -11.76 0.89
C ALA A 551 22.05 -10.63 1.93
N GLY A 552 21.15 -9.65 1.74
CA GLY A 552 20.96 -8.56 2.68
C GLY A 552 20.47 -9.03 4.06
N THR A 553 19.62 -10.06 4.13
CA THR A 553 19.15 -10.59 5.42
C THR A 553 20.13 -11.52 6.12
N VAL A 554 21.15 -12.07 5.46
CA VAL A 554 22.31 -12.66 6.16
C VAL A 554 23.36 -11.61 6.56
N ALA A 555 23.47 -10.52 5.79
CA ALA A 555 24.28 -9.36 6.15
C ALA A 555 23.72 -8.61 7.39
N ASN A 556 22.39 -8.57 7.57
CA ASN A 556 21.72 -8.07 8.77
C ASN A 556 20.44 -8.88 9.12
N PRO A 557 20.56 -9.98 9.90
CA PRO A 557 19.40 -10.81 10.27
C PRO A 557 18.45 -10.19 11.28
N ALA A 558 18.75 -9.01 11.82
CA ALA A 558 17.90 -8.30 12.77
C ALA A 558 16.89 -7.35 12.10
N PHE A 559 16.95 -7.18 10.77
CA PHE A 559 16.17 -6.20 10.03
C PHE A 559 14.83 -6.76 9.51
N ALA A 560 13.75 -6.53 10.26
CA ALA A 560 12.40 -7.05 9.99
C ALA A 560 11.87 -6.71 8.59
N LYS A 561 12.07 -5.47 8.10
CA LYS A 561 11.61 -5.06 6.75
C LYS A 561 12.27 -5.84 5.60
N GLY A 562 13.48 -6.37 5.81
CA GLY A 562 14.13 -7.29 4.86
C GLY A 562 13.46 -8.67 4.83
N GLN A 563 12.95 -9.15 5.96
CA GLN A 563 12.13 -10.37 6.01
C GLN A 563 10.75 -10.16 5.38
N LEU A 564 10.11 -8.99 5.55
CA LEU A 564 8.85 -8.65 4.86
C LEU A 564 9.02 -8.67 3.33
N LEU A 565 10.05 -8.02 2.80
CA LEU A 565 10.32 -8.04 1.36
C LEU A 565 10.68 -9.45 0.85
N LEU A 566 11.39 -10.26 1.64
CA LEU A 566 11.63 -11.67 1.33
C LEU A 566 10.33 -12.49 1.33
N ALA A 567 9.38 -12.20 2.23
CA ALA A 567 8.07 -12.84 2.23
C ALA A 567 7.29 -12.53 0.94
N VAL A 568 7.27 -11.27 0.51
CA VAL A 568 6.70 -10.84 -0.78
C VAL A 568 7.35 -11.58 -1.95
N ALA A 569 8.68 -11.59 -2.02
CA ALA A 569 9.42 -12.27 -3.09
C ALA A 569 9.10 -13.77 -3.17
N GLN A 570 8.96 -14.43 -2.02
CA GLN A 570 8.59 -15.85 -1.95
C GLN A 570 7.10 -16.07 -2.29
N GLN A 571 6.20 -15.16 -1.92
CA GLN A 571 4.76 -15.28 -2.22
C GLN A 571 4.47 -15.05 -3.71
N GLU A 572 5.13 -14.09 -4.37
CA GLU A 572 5.03 -13.91 -5.82
C GLU A 572 5.65 -15.09 -6.61
N GLN A 573 6.67 -15.75 -6.05
CA GLN A 573 7.17 -17.07 -6.52
C GLN A 573 6.29 -18.26 -6.12
N ARG A 574 5.18 -18.04 -5.39
CA ARG A 574 4.25 -19.07 -4.86
C ARG A 574 4.88 -20.06 -3.86
N ASN A 575 6.05 -19.74 -3.30
CA ASN A 575 6.75 -20.50 -2.26
C ASN A 575 6.15 -20.24 -0.85
N ARG A 576 4.83 -20.43 -0.70
CA ARG A 576 4.02 -20.09 0.49
C ARG A 576 4.68 -20.44 1.84
N VAL A 577 5.30 -21.63 1.95
CA VAL A 577 5.96 -22.11 3.18
C VAL A 577 7.16 -21.26 3.59
N ALA A 578 7.92 -20.75 2.61
CA ALA A 578 9.04 -19.84 2.84
C ALA A 578 8.56 -18.41 3.08
N ALA A 579 7.49 -17.98 2.37
CA ALA A 579 6.86 -16.68 2.59
C ALA A 579 6.35 -16.54 4.04
N GLN A 580 5.61 -17.53 4.55
CA GLN A 580 5.16 -17.55 5.94
C GLN A 580 6.32 -17.63 6.94
N GLN A 581 7.39 -18.38 6.67
CA GLN A 581 8.57 -18.37 7.56
C GLN A 581 9.25 -16.99 7.60
N ALA A 582 9.25 -16.25 6.49
CA ALA A 582 9.78 -14.90 6.45
C ALA A 582 8.86 -13.91 7.21
N LEU A 583 7.52 -14.04 7.11
CA LEU A 583 6.59 -13.28 7.96
C LEU A 583 6.76 -13.60 9.45
N ASP A 584 6.91 -14.88 9.82
CA ASP A 584 7.16 -15.31 11.21
C ASP A 584 8.45 -14.72 11.77
N ASN A 585 9.50 -14.62 10.94
CA ASN A 585 10.75 -13.98 11.33
C ASN A 585 10.64 -12.44 11.39
N ALA A 586 9.85 -11.81 10.52
CA ALA A 586 9.56 -10.37 10.61
C ALA A 586 8.82 -10.05 11.92
N ASP A 587 7.77 -10.81 12.24
CA ASP A 587 6.97 -10.69 13.48
C ASP A 587 7.85 -10.82 14.73
N ARG A 588 8.76 -11.81 14.75
CA ARG A 588 9.71 -12.03 15.85
C ARG A 588 10.74 -10.91 15.99
N LEU A 589 11.05 -10.19 14.91
CA LEU A 589 12.04 -9.10 14.90
C LEU A 589 11.45 -7.73 15.24
N ASP A 590 10.18 -7.48 14.91
CA ASP A 590 9.40 -6.37 15.48
C ASP A 590 7.93 -6.80 15.74
N PRO A 591 7.62 -7.33 16.94
CA PRO A 591 6.27 -7.78 17.30
C PRO A 591 5.20 -6.67 17.37
N ASN A 592 5.59 -5.40 17.19
CA ASN A 592 4.68 -4.27 17.18
C ASN A 592 4.48 -3.74 15.75
N ASP A 593 5.15 -4.29 14.74
CA ASP A 593 5.01 -3.87 13.34
C ASP A 593 3.60 -4.18 12.82
N PRO A 594 2.80 -3.17 12.41
CA PRO A 594 1.48 -3.38 11.83
C PRO A 594 1.54 -4.03 10.43
N PHE A 595 2.65 -3.88 9.69
CA PHE A 595 2.73 -4.42 8.32
C PHE A 595 2.77 -5.94 8.28
N VAL A 596 3.35 -6.62 9.29
CA VAL A 596 3.41 -8.09 9.34
C VAL A 596 2.02 -8.74 9.27
N PRO A 597 1.05 -8.42 10.15
CA PRO A 597 -0.32 -8.92 10.02
C PRO A 597 -1.06 -8.35 8.80
N GLY A 598 -0.73 -7.14 8.32
CA GLY A 598 -1.27 -6.62 7.05
C GLY A 598 -0.93 -7.53 5.85
N PHE A 599 0.35 -7.87 5.68
CA PHE A 599 0.80 -8.85 4.67
C PHE A 599 0.15 -10.23 4.88
N ARG A 600 0.04 -10.72 6.14
CA ARG A 600 -0.66 -12.00 6.41
C ARG A 600 -2.12 -11.95 5.95
N ALA A 601 -2.83 -10.82 6.14
CA ALA A 601 -4.21 -10.67 5.71
C ALA A 601 -4.34 -10.73 4.17
N SER A 602 -3.54 -9.95 3.45
CA SER A 602 -3.55 -9.95 1.97
C SER A 602 -3.15 -11.31 1.39
N PHE A 603 -2.16 -11.99 1.98
CA PHE A 603 -1.77 -13.34 1.56
C PHE A 603 -2.92 -14.34 1.80
N ALA A 604 -3.59 -14.26 2.95
CA ALA A 604 -4.71 -15.14 3.27
C ALA A 604 -5.94 -14.90 2.35
N MET A 605 -6.19 -13.65 1.93
CA MET A 605 -7.20 -13.35 0.89
C MET A 605 -6.85 -13.98 -0.46
N ASP A 606 -5.60 -13.87 -0.92
CA ASP A 606 -5.15 -14.50 -2.17
C ASP A 606 -5.36 -16.02 -2.14
N GLU A 607 -5.13 -16.64 -0.98
CA GLU A 607 -5.26 -18.07 -0.73
C GLU A 607 -6.68 -18.52 -0.32
N TYR A 608 -7.66 -17.62 -0.31
CA TYR A 608 -9.06 -17.86 0.11
C TYR A 608 -9.22 -18.32 1.59
N ASP A 609 -8.17 -18.23 2.43
CA ASP A 609 -8.25 -18.39 3.89
C ASP A 609 -8.81 -17.11 4.52
N SER A 610 -10.13 -16.97 4.38
CA SER A 610 -10.87 -15.82 4.87
C SER A 610 -10.92 -15.70 6.40
N ASP A 611 -10.74 -16.79 7.16
CA ASP A 611 -10.71 -16.74 8.62
C ASP A 611 -9.38 -16.16 9.13
N THR A 612 -8.24 -16.59 8.55
CA THR A 612 -6.94 -15.95 8.82
C THR A 612 -6.91 -14.52 8.30
N ALA A 613 -7.55 -14.22 7.15
CA ALA A 613 -7.64 -12.85 6.63
C ALA A 613 -8.30 -11.89 7.63
N ILE A 614 -9.48 -12.24 8.16
CA ILE A 614 -10.19 -11.44 9.17
C ILE A 614 -9.37 -11.31 10.46
N ALA A 615 -8.78 -12.41 10.95
CA ALA A 615 -7.98 -12.39 12.17
C ALA A 615 -6.73 -11.51 12.04
N ALA A 616 -6.02 -11.60 10.91
CA ALA A 616 -4.82 -10.83 10.63
C ALA A 616 -5.14 -9.35 10.36
N ALA A 617 -6.20 -9.04 9.61
CA ALA A 617 -6.61 -7.66 9.35
C ALA A 617 -7.03 -6.91 10.64
N ARG A 618 -7.65 -7.61 11.61
CA ARG A 618 -7.90 -7.04 12.95
C ARG A 618 -6.62 -6.82 13.76
N GLU A 619 -5.69 -7.76 13.73
CA GLU A 619 -4.40 -7.62 14.42
C GLU A 619 -3.55 -6.48 13.83
N TYR A 620 -3.63 -6.27 12.51
CA TYR A 620 -3.08 -5.09 11.82
C TYR A 620 -3.68 -3.80 12.37
N MET A 621 -5.00 -3.64 12.36
CA MET A 621 -5.67 -2.46 12.91
C MET A 621 -5.39 -2.25 14.41
N ARG A 622 -5.25 -3.33 15.19
CA ARG A 622 -4.87 -3.25 16.61
C ARG A 622 -3.45 -2.72 16.80
N ARG A 623 -2.47 -3.20 16.00
CA ARG A 623 -1.07 -2.72 16.05
C ARG A 623 -0.95 -1.29 15.55
N LEU A 624 -1.67 -0.93 14.49
CA LEU A 624 -1.69 0.42 13.93
C LEU A 624 -2.23 1.43 14.96
N ARG A 625 -3.43 1.20 15.51
CA ARG A 625 -4.00 2.02 16.60
C ARG A 625 -3.07 2.11 17.83
N ALA A 626 -2.28 1.08 18.11
CA ALA A 626 -1.32 1.05 19.22
C ALA A 626 0.00 1.80 18.95
N ARG A 627 0.39 2.04 17.69
CA ARG A 627 1.52 2.91 17.33
C ARG A 627 1.15 4.39 17.22
N GLY A 628 -0.14 4.72 17.13
CA GLY A 628 -0.61 6.09 16.88
C GLY A 628 -0.94 6.32 15.41
N SER A 629 -1.56 7.47 15.12
CA SER A 629 -2.07 7.86 13.80
C SER A 629 -0.95 8.06 12.77
N ASP A 630 0.19 8.59 13.22
CA ASP A 630 1.15 9.27 12.34
C ASP A 630 2.22 8.31 11.77
N TYR A 631 2.19 7.03 12.18
CA TYR A 631 3.12 6.00 11.73
C TYR A 631 2.75 5.50 10.33
N GLN A 632 3.02 6.27 9.28
CA GLN A 632 2.83 5.84 7.90
C GLN A 632 4.04 5.03 7.38
N SER A 633 3.78 4.08 6.50
CA SER A 633 4.81 3.52 5.62
C SER A 633 4.17 3.02 4.33
N VAL A 634 4.65 3.54 3.21
CA VAL A 634 3.75 4.11 2.19
C VAL A 634 3.56 3.15 1.01
N SER A 635 3.38 1.87 1.32
CA SER A 635 3.00 0.84 0.34
C SER A 635 1.92 -0.12 0.86
N PHE A 636 1.41 0.09 2.08
CA PHE A 636 0.34 -0.73 2.70
C PHE A 636 -0.62 0.07 3.63
N ASN A 637 -0.19 1.24 4.16
CA ASN A 637 -1.00 1.94 5.18
C ASN A 637 -2.18 2.76 4.66
N HIS A 638 -2.19 3.17 3.39
CA HIS A 638 -3.39 3.80 2.80
C HIS A 638 -4.56 2.82 2.70
N ASP A 639 -4.26 1.52 2.77
CA ASP A 639 -5.22 0.44 2.56
C ASP A 639 -5.72 -0.11 3.93
N ALA A 640 -5.40 0.54 5.06
CA ALA A 640 -5.57 -0.06 6.38
C ALA A 640 -7.03 -0.45 6.71
N GLY A 641 -7.99 0.43 6.42
CA GLY A 641 -9.42 0.11 6.46
C GLY A 641 -9.81 -0.88 5.37
N SER A 642 -9.36 -0.64 4.14
CA SER A 642 -9.71 -1.46 2.98
C SER A 642 -9.24 -2.93 3.10
N VAL A 643 -8.12 -3.23 3.76
CA VAL A 643 -7.67 -4.59 4.06
C VAL A 643 -8.68 -5.31 4.97
N LEU A 644 -9.25 -4.61 5.96
CA LEU A 644 -10.27 -5.18 6.83
C LEU A 644 -11.67 -5.19 6.16
N ASN A 645 -11.97 -4.21 5.31
CA ASN A 645 -13.14 -4.18 4.43
C ASN A 645 -13.17 -5.43 3.51
N ASN A 646 -12.09 -5.65 2.77
CA ASN A 646 -11.93 -6.77 1.85
C ASN A 646 -11.92 -8.12 2.58
N ALA A 647 -11.34 -8.23 3.79
CA ALA A 647 -11.41 -9.44 4.60
C ALA A 647 -12.85 -9.86 4.93
N PHE A 648 -13.72 -8.90 5.28
CA PHE A 648 -15.13 -9.16 5.57
C PHE A 648 -15.97 -9.37 4.30
N ARG A 649 -15.79 -8.54 3.26
CA ARG A 649 -16.50 -8.67 1.98
C ARG A 649 -16.20 -10.01 1.29
N LEU A 650 -15.02 -10.60 1.48
CA LEU A 650 -14.70 -11.96 1.01
C LEU A 650 -15.71 -13.00 1.53
N GLN A 651 -16.10 -12.94 2.81
CA GLN A 651 -17.16 -13.76 3.42
C GLN A 651 -18.58 -13.18 3.27
N GLY A 652 -18.79 -12.17 2.42
CA GLY A 652 -20.10 -11.53 2.23
C GLY A 652 -20.58 -10.68 3.41
N LEU A 653 -19.70 -10.32 4.34
CA LEU A 653 -20.02 -9.53 5.53
C LEU A 653 -19.89 -8.02 5.20
N ASN A 654 -20.69 -7.58 4.22
CA ASN A 654 -20.56 -6.28 3.54
C ASN A 654 -20.61 -5.08 4.49
N ALA A 655 -21.61 -5.01 5.36
CA ALA A 655 -21.82 -3.89 6.28
C ALA A 655 -20.72 -3.79 7.35
N TRP A 656 -20.16 -4.92 7.79
CA TRP A 656 -19.01 -4.95 8.69
C TRP A 656 -17.74 -4.43 8.01
N GLY A 657 -17.57 -4.72 6.72
CA GLY A 657 -16.48 -4.16 5.91
C GLY A 657 -16.62 -2.65 5.72
N GLN A 658 -17.82 -2.19 5.35
CA GLN A 658 -18.16 -0.76 5.22
C GLN A 658 -17.82 0.03 6.50
N TYR A 659 -18.20 -0.48 7.67
CA TYR A 659 -17.88 0.15 8.96
C TYR A 659 -16.38 0.42 9.10
N TYR A 660 -15.52 -0.49 8.66
CA TYR A 660 -14.07 -0.31 8.74
C TYR A 660 -13.50 0.65 7.69
N GLY A 661 -14.06 0.70 6.48
CA GLY A 661 -13.71 1.72 5.48
C GLY A 661 -14.09 3.13 5.93
N ASP A 662 -15.35 3.32 6.36
CA ASP A 662 -15.88 4.63 6.77
C ASP A 662 -15.10 5.24 7.97
N ILE A 663 -14.76 4.47 9.00
CA ILE A 663 -14.04 5.03 10.17
C ILE A 663 -12.58 5.41 9.87
N THR A 664 -12.00 4.87 8.80
CA THR A 664 -10.64 5.20 8.34
C THR A 664 -10.59 6.20 7.20
N PHE A 665 -11.74 6.70 6.73
CA PHE A 665 -11.80 7.57 5.55
C PHE A 665 -10.90 8.80 5.71
N ASP A 666 -9.92 8.91 4.81
CA ASP A 666 -8.96 10.00 4.68
C ASP A 666 -9.04 10.57 3.24
N PRO A 667 -9.43 11.84 3.06
CA PRO A 667 -9.62 12.48 1.75
C PRO A 667 -8.33 12.71 0.94
N PHE A 668 -7.14 12.36 1.48
CA PHE A 668 -5.88 12.35 0.73
C PHE A 668 -5.49 10.96 0.21
N THR A 669 -6.21 9.91 0.62
CA THR A 669 -5.94 8.51 0.20
C THR A 669 -6.93 8.05 -0.86
N GLY A 670 -6.44 7.45 -1.96
CA GLY A 670 -7.33 7.04 -3.05
C GLY A 670 -8.27 5.89 -2.69
N THR A 671 -7.77 4.97 -1.87
CA THR A 671 -8.48 3.81 -1.34
C THR A 671 -9.68 4.16 -0.47
N SER A 672 -9.63 5.26 0.31
CA SER A 672 -10.80 5.72 1.07
C SER A 672 -11.99 6.06 0.18
N TYR A 673 -11.74 6.63 -1.01
CA TYR A 673 -12.77 6.86 -2.01
C TYR A 673 -13.19 5.60 -2.77
N ALA A 674 -12.30 4.60 -2.89
CA ALA A 674 -12.65 3.28 -3.46
C ALA A 674 -13.56 2.48 -2.52
N ASP A 675 -13.29 2.49 -1.21
CA ASP A 675 -14.18 1.96 -0.19
C ASP A 675 -15.52 2.71 -0.24
N GLN A 676 -15.52 4.05 -0.25
CA GLN A 676 -16.73 4.89 -0.37
C GLN A 676 -17.54 4.61 -1.66
N TRP A 677 -16.88 4.30 -2.79
CA TRP A 677 -17.56 3.85 -4.01
C TRP A 677 -18.26 2.50 -3.80
N LEU A 678 -17.55 1.54 -3.19
CA LEU A 678 -18.05 0.20 -2.83
C LEU A 678 -19.11 0.19 -1.70
N HIS A 679 -19.34 1.32 -1.03
CA HIS A 679 -20.44 1.48 -0.06
C HIS A 679 -21.78 1.62 -0.78
N GLY A 680 -21.84 2.36 -1.90
CA GLY A 680 -23.08 2.55 -2.65
C GLY A 680 -24.21 3.21 -1.86
N SER A 681 -25.42 3.15 -2.41
CA SER A 681 -26.65 3.48 -1.68
C SER A 681 -27.84 2.65 -2.19
N VAL A 682 -28.92 2.58 -1.41
CA VAL A 682 -30.10 1.74 -1.73
C VAL A 682 -31.03 2.49 -2.68
N ASN A 683 -31.63 1.78 -3.64
CA ASN A 683 -32.79 2.26 -4.39
C ASN A 683 -34.08 1.72 -3.72
N PRO A 684 -35.02 2.57 -3.26
CA PRO A 684 -36.20 2.14 -2.50
C PRO A 684 -37.34 1.60 -3.38
N PHE A 685 -37.26 1.74 -4.70
CA PHE A 685 -38.28 1.26 -5.66
C PHE A 685 -37.95 -0.17 -6.09
N PHE A 686 -38.95 -1.07 -6.11
CA PHE A 686 -38.78 -2.49 -6.44
C PHE A 686 -39.55 -2.84 -7.72
N ASN A 687 -39.03 -2.33 -8.84
CA ASN A 687 -39.62 -2.40 -10.17
C ASN A 687 -38.62 -2.83 -11.27
N ASP A 688 -37.51 -3.47 -10.89
CA ASP A 688 -36.56 -4.03 -11.84
C ASP A 688 -37.15 -5.25 -12.57
N TYR A 689 -36.78 -5.45 -13.84
CA TYR A 689 -37.07 -6.67 -14.60
C TYR A 689 -35.79 -7.49 -14.89
N LEU A 690 -34.62 -7.01 -14.48
CA LEU A 690 -33.34 -7.70 -14.63
C LEU A 690 -32.99 -8.54 -13.39
N TYR A 691 -32.87 -9.85 -13.59
CA TYR A 691 -32.47 -10.80 -12.54
C TYR A 691 -31.06 -10.52 -12.02
N GLY A 692 -30.85 -10.74 -10.72
CA GLY A 692 -29.58 -10.49 -10.05
C GLY A 692 -29.32 -9.01 -9.69
N SER A 693 -30.31 -8.14 -9.85
CA SER A 693 -30.35 -6.84 -9.20
C SER A 693 -30.60 -7.03 -7.69
N ASP A 694 -29.77 -6.41 -6.84
CA ASP A 694 -30.01 -6.29 -5.40
C ASP A 694 -30.45 -4.86 -5.09
N ARG A 695 -31.61 -4.72 -4.47
CA ARG A 695 -32.19 -3.45 -3.99
C ARG A 695 -32.44 -3.45 -2.48
N ILE A 696 -31.96 -4.47 -1.76
CA ILE A 696 -32.12 -4.66 -0.31
C ILE A 696 -30.88 -4.18 0.44
N GLU A 697 -29.68 -4.62 -0.01
CA GLU A 697 -28.40 -4.06 0.44
C GLU A 697 -27.98 -2.87 -0.45
N PRO A 698 -27.11 -1.95 0.04
CA PRO A 698 -26.58 -0.84 -0.75
C PRO A 698 -25.77 -1.30 -1.98
N THR A 699 -25.97 -0.65 -3.14
CA THR A 699 -25.29 -1.00 -4.40
C THR A 699 -24.62 0.20 -5.06
N THR A 700 -23.55 -0.06 -5.84
CA THR A 700 -22.77 0.95 -6.56
C THR A 700 -23.60 1.63 -7.64
N ASN A 701 -23.52 2.96 -7.76
CA ASN A 701 -24.36 3.75 -8.67
C ASN A 701 -23.54 4.88 -9.35
N PRO A 702 -24.12 5.65 -10.29
CA PRO A 702 -23.39 6.68 -11.02
C PRO A 702 -22.79 7.79 -10.14
N SER A 703 -23.47 8.23 -9.07
CA SER A 703 -22.92 9.29 -8.22
C SER A 703 -21.72 8.79 -7.40
N THR A 704 -21.73 7.54 -6.93
CA THR A 704 -20.57 6.97 -6.22
C THR A 704 -19.38 6.66 -7.14
N PHE A 705 -19.57 6.55 -8.45
CA PHE A 705 -18.47 6.46 -9.41
C PHE A 705 -17.57 7.71 -9.39
N SER A 706 -18.13 8.88 -9.05
CA SER A 706 -17.35 10.11 -8.83
C SER A 706 -16.35 9.97 -7.69
N SER A 707 -16.65 9.18 -6.64
CA SER A 707 -15.67 8.83 -5.62
C SER A 707 -14.53 8.00 -6.22
N LEU A 708 -14.82 6.94 -6.99
CA LEU A 708 -13.77 6.13 -7.59
C LEU A 708 -12.81 6.97 -8.45
N LEU A 709 -13.36 7.91 -9.24
CA LEU A 709 -12.56 8.86 -10.02
C LEU A 709 -11.68 9.76 -9.13
N GLN A 710 -12.24 10.35 -8.07
CA GLN A 710 -11.46 11.14 -7.10
C GLN A 710 -10.37 10.28 -6.45
N GLY A 711 -10.68 9.03 -6.11
CA GLY A 711 -9.72 8.06 -5.58
C GLY A 711 -8.55 7.79 -6.54
N LEU A 712 -8.84 7.58 -7.82
CA LEU A 712 -7.82 7.43 -8.86
C LEU A 712 -6.97 8.70 -9.03
N MET A 713 -7.52 9.90 -8.82
CA MET A 713 -6.74 11.14 -8.81
C MET A 713 -5.76 11.24 -7.63
N TYR A 714 -6.04 10.61 -6.48
CA TYR A 714 -5.09 10.48 -5.38
C TYR A 714 -4.14 9.28 -5.54
N SER A 715 -4.57 8.18 -6.17
CA SER A 715 -3.82 6.93 -6.28
C SER A 715 -4.07 6.21 -7.63
N PRO A 716 -3.48 6.69 -8.74
CA PRO A 716 -3.79 6.26 -10.11
C PRO A 716 -3.43 4.80 -10.44
N PHE A 717 -2.83 4.06 -9.51
CA PHE A 717 -2.48 2.65 -9.69
C PHE A 717 -3.14 1.72 -8.67
N MET A 718 -4.09 2.21 -7.84
CA MET A 718 -4.75 1.38 -6.82
C MET A 718 -5.61 0.23 -7.38
N LEU A 719 -6.04 0.31 -8.66
CA LEU A 719 -6.70 -0.78 -9.39
C LEU A 719 -5.73 -1.59 -10.29
N THR A 720 -4.44 -1.24 -10.30
CA THR A 720 -3.48 -1.79 -11.26
C THR A 720 -2.86 -3.08 -10.72
N GLY A 721 -3.24 -4.21 -11.29
CA GLY A 721 -2.62 -5.50 -10.98
C GLY A 721 -3.10 -6.62 -11.92
N PRO A 722 -2.25 -7.62 -12.22
CA PRO A 722 -2.67 -8.84 -12.90
C PRO A 722 -3.57 -9.65 -11.98
N VAL A 723 -4.73 -10.11 -12.48
CA VAL A 723 -5.68 -10.91 -11.70
C VAL A 723 -5.16 -12.35 -11.51
N ALA A 724 -4.30 -12.84 -12.40
CA ALA A 724 -3.78 -14.20 -12.35
C ALA A 724 -2.64 -14.43 -11.31
N ARG A 725 -2.16 -13.41 -10.61
CA ARG A 725 -1.03 -13.56 -9.65
C ARG A 725 -0.99 -12.45 -8.60
N PRO A 726 -0.44 -12.70 -7.39
CA PRO A 726 -0.21 -11.65 -6.41
C PRO A 726 0.69 -10.53 -6.96
N TYR A 727 0.43 -9.31 -6.52
CA TYR A 727 1.09 -8.09 -7.02
C TYR A 727 1.25 -7.10 -5.87
N TYR A 728 2.28 -7.30 -5.05
CA TYR A 728 2.52 -6.48 -3.84
C TYR A 728 3.52 -5.35 -4.08
N ILE A 729 4.27 -5.40 -5.20
CA ILE A 729 5.15 -4.34 -5.66
C ILE A 729 4.93 -4.14 -7.16
N HIS A 730 4.63 -2.90 -7.55
CA HIS A 730 4.41 -2.53 -8.94
C HIS A 730 5.61 -2.91 -9.83
N HIS A 731 5.34 -3.69 -10.87
CA HIS A 731 6.33 -4.08 -11.85
C HIS A 731 5.68 -4.30 -13.22
N PRO A 732 6.39 -4.06 -14.35
CA PRO A 732 5.74 -4.03 -15.66
C PRO A 732 5.04 -5.35 -16.01
N PHE A 733 3.79 -5.24 -16.47
CA PHE A 733 2.98 -6.38 -16.93
C PHE A 733 1.98 -5.94 -18.01
N ALA A 734 1.46 -6.91 -18.75
CA ALA A 734 0.23 -6.80 -19.50
C ALA A 734 -0.49 -8.15 -19.41
N GLU A 735 -1.78 -8.11 -19.13
CA GLU A 735 -2.66 -9.27 -18.98
C GLU A 735 -3.93 -9.02 -19.80
N VAL A 736 -4.44 -10.05 -20.46
CA VAL A 736 -5.71 -10.00 -21.19
C VAL A 736 -6.62 -11.11 -20.67
N GLU A 737 -7.86 -10.76 -20.34
CA GLU A 737 -8.91 -11.71 -19.99
C GLU A 737 -9.88 -11.88 -21.16
N LEU A 738 -10.27 -13.13 -21.45
CA LEU A 738 -11.34 -13.45 -22.39
C LEU A 738 -12.36 -14.36 -21.68
N GLY A 739 -13.58 -13.88 -21.54
CA GLY A 739 -14.71 -14.59 -20.97
C GLY A 739 -15.70 -15.05 -22.05
N TYR A 740 -16.12 -16.31 -21.95
CA TYR A 740 -17.29 -16.82 -22.67
C TYR A 740 -18.27 -17.45 -21.69
N GLY A 741 -19.55 -17.16 -21.88
CA GLY A 741 -20.61 -17.68 -21.05
C GLY A 741 -21.92 -17.89 -21.78
N ILE A 742 -22.88 -18.40 -21.03
CA ILE A 742 -24.26 -18.62 -21.44
C ILE A 742 -25.15 -18.10 -20.32
N SER A 743 -26.18 -17.32 -20.68
CA SER A 743 -27.35 -17.13 -19.82
C SER A 743 -28.49 -18.00 -20.35
N THR A 744 -29.25 -18.62 -19.44
CA THR A 744 -30.41 -19.45 -19.76
C THR A 744 -31.61 -19.00 -18.94
N TYR A 745 -32.68 -18.63 -19.62
CA TYR A 745 -33.96 -18.22 -19.06
C TYR A 745 -35.08 -19.06 -19.70
N ASN A 746 -35.95 -19.70 -18.91
CA ASN A 746 -37.03 -20.59 -19.39
C ASN A 746 -36.60 -21.62 -20.47
N GLY A 747 -35.33 -22.07 -20.42
CA GLY A 747 -34.72 -22.99 -21.38
C GLY A 747 -34.05 -22.32 -22.61
N ASN A 748 -34.42 -21.08 -22.94
CA ASN A 748 -33.77 -20.29 -23.98
C ASN A 748 -32.36 -19.89 -23.53
N SER A 749 -31.34 -20.35 -24.26
CA SER A 749 -29.92 -20.12 -23.93
C SER A 749 -29.30 -19.11 -24.89
N ARG A 750 -28.77 -18.01 -24.35
CA ARG A 750 -28.16 -16.89 -25.07
C ARG A 750 -26.68 -16.70 -24.67
N PRO A 751 -25.77 -16.38 -25.60
CA PRO A 751 -24.35 -16.24 -25.28
C PRO A 751 -24.03 -14.94 -24.53
N VAL A 752 -22.94 -14.98 -23.77
CA VAL A 752 -22.29 -13.84 -23.12
C VAL A 752 -20.82 -13.84 -23.50
N TYR A 753 -20.29 -12.68 -23.90
CA TYR A 753 -18.86 -12.46 -24.13
C TYR A 753 -18.36 -11.37 -23.18
N GLN A 754 -17.23 -11.60 -22.54
CA GLN A 754 -16.52 -10.59 -21.76
C GLN A 754 -15.08 -10.50 -22.26
N GLY A 755 -14.50 -9.31 -22.24
CA GLY A 755 -13.09 -9.08 -22.57
C GLY A 755 -12.50 -8.08 -21.59
N GLY A 756 -11.31 -8.34 -21.09
CA GLY A 756 -10.62 -7.46 -20.16
C GLY A 756 -9.17 -7.25 -20.55
N TRP A 757 -8.61 -6.10 -20.17
CA TRP A 757 -7.17 -5.88 -20.18
C TRP A 757 -6.74 -5.16 -18.91
N ASN A 758 -5.53 -5.46 -18.43
CA ASN A 758 -4.84 -4.64 -17.43
C ASN A 758 -3.34 -4.61 -17.76
N SER A 759 -2.68 -3.47 -17.55
CA SER A 759 -1.26 -3.31 -17.86
C SER A 759 -0.61 -2.24 -16.99
N PHE A 760 0.70 -2.35 -16.82
CA PHE A 760 1.54 -1.36 -16.16
C PHE A 760 2.91 -1.30 -16.84
N ALA A 761 3.45 -0.08 -16.98
CA ALA A 761 4.80 0.17 -17.46
C ALA A 761 5.40 1.40 -16.76
N ASN A 762 6.69 1.35 -16.42
CA ASN A 762 7.42 2.42 -15.74
C ASN A 762 8.37 3.20 -16.68
N TRP A 763 8.00 3.32 -17.96
CA TRP A 763 8.81 3.97 -18.99
C TRP A 763 7.92 4.74 -20.00
N PRO A 764 8.17 6.05 -20.22
CA PRO A 764 9.23 6.88 -19.63
C PRO A 764 8.99 7.22 -18.14
N PHE A 765 7.75 7.14 -17.68
CA PHE A 765 7.28 7.29 -16.30
C PHE A 765 6.19 6.23 -16.06
N PRO A 766 5.66 6.06 -14.83
CA PRO A 766 4.60 5.09 -14.56
C PRO A 766 3.31 5.40 -15.33
N VAL A 767 2.80 4.38 -16.02
CA VAL A 767 1.57 4.39 -16.81
C VAL A 767 0.86 3.04 -16.63
N SER A 768 -0.45 3.08 -16.46
CA SER A 768 -1.33 1.91 -16.52
C SER A 768 -2.43 2.15 -17.56
N THR A 769 -2.86 1.07 -18.21
CA THR A 769 -4.16 1.03 -18.88
C THR A 769 -4.91 -0.22 -18.47
N MET A 770 -6.21 -0.08 -18.26
CA MET A 770 -7.10 -1.19 -17.91
C MET A 770 -8.48 -0.97 -18.51
N GLY A 771 -9.26 -2.03 -18.62
CA GLY A 771 -10.65 -1.91 -18.98
C GLY A 771 -11.35 -3.26 -19.16
N GLN A 772 -12.66 -3.18 -19.26
CA GLN A 772 -13.57 -4.30 -19.47
C GLN A 772 -14.55 -3.96 -20.59
N LEU A 773 -14.92 -4.98 -21.35
CA LEU A 773 -15.98 -5.01 -22.36
C LEU A 773 -16.91 -6.16 -22.01
N GLU A 774 -18.22 -5.97 -22.10
CA GLU A 774 -19.24 -7.03 -22.00
C GLU A 774 -20.23 -6.90 -23.16
N TRP A 775 -20.57 -8.03 -23.75
CA TRP A 775 -21.71 -8.20 -24.63
C TRP A 775 -22.54 -9.35 -24.08
N SER A 776 -23.81 -9.12 -23.79
CA SER A 776 -24.72 -10.14 -23.31
C SER A 776 -26.09 -9.96 -23.96
N ASN A 777 -26.62 -11.05 -24.49
CA ASN A 777 -28.02 -11.14 -24.89
C ASN A 777 -28.77 -12.02 -23.88
N MET A 778 -29.99 -11.66 -23.53
CA MET A 778 -30.84 -12.33 -22.53
C MET A 778 -32.25 -12.42 -23.08
N SER A 779 -32.89 -13.58 -22.97
CA SER A 779 -34.28 -13.77 -23.41
C SER A 779 -35.23 -13.46 -22.25
N LEU A 780 -36.37 -12.81 -22.53
CA LEU A 780 -37.46 -12.58 -21.60
C LEU A 780 -38.75 -13.15 -22.23
N ALA A 781 -39.35 -14.16 -21.60
CA ALA A 781 -40.50 -14.86 -22.19
C ALA A 781 -41.45 -15.44 -21.13
N GLY A 782 -42.70 -14.99 -21.14
CA GLY A 782 -43.74 -15.39 -20.19
C GLY A 782 -45.13 -15.07 -20.71
N ASP A 783 -46.12 -15.79 -20.19
CA ASP A 783 -47.54 -15.52 -20.43
C ASP A 783 -48.04 -14.58 -19.31
N LEU A 784 -48.89 -13.58 -19.61
CA LEU A 784 -49.32 -12.57 -18.63
C LEU A 784 -50.40 -13.14 -17.67
N PRO A 785 -50.42 -12.80 -16.37
CA PRO A 785 -51.35 -13.40 -15.41
C PRO A 785 -52.82 -13.03 -15.66
N ASP A 786 -53.11 -11.73 -15.82
CA ASP A 786 -54.48 -11.18 -15.89
C ASP A 786 -54.95 -10.82 -17.30
N VAL A 787 -54.11 -11.05 -18.32
CA VAL A 787 -54.44 -10.83 -19.73
C VAL A 787 -54.00 -12.03 -20.55
N PRO A 788 -54.85 -12.61 -21.44
CA PRO A 788 -54.48 -13.78 -22.25
C PRO A 788 -53.54 -13.40 -23.40
N SER A 789 -52.31 -13.09 -23.05
CA SER A 789 -51.22 -12.62 -23.92
C SER A 789 -49.86 -13.13 -23.48
N ARG A 790 -48.86 -12.99 -24.36
CA ARG A 790 -47.50 -13.52 -24.16
C ARG A 790 -46.44 -12.51 -24.60
N ILE A 791 -45.36 -12.45 -23.82
CA ILE A 791 -44.09 -11.82 -24.16
C ILE A 791 -43.13 -12.90 -24.66
N ASP A 792 -42.42 -12.65 -25.77
CA ASP A 792 -41.31 -13.50 -26.24
C ASP A 792 -40.22 -12.61 -26.87
N GLY A 793 -39.45 -11.95 -26.01
CA GLY A 793 -38.54 -10.85 -26.34
C GLY A 793 -37.08 -11.07 -25.93
N ASP A 794 -36.24 -10.08 -26.23
CA ASP A 794 -34.80 -10.10 -25.99
C ASP A 794 -34.28 -8.77 -25.43
N ILE A 795 -33.23 -8.88 -24.61
CA ILE A 795 -32.47 -7.77 -24.04
C ILE A 795 -31.02 -7.92 -24.51
N GLU A 796 -30.50 -6.96 -25.28
CA GLU A 796 -29.09 -6.89 -25.66
C GLU A 796 -28.39 -5.77 -24.89
N VAL A 797 -27.42 -6.13 -24.06
CA VAL A 797 -26.55 -5.18 -23.35
C VAL A 797 -25.15 -5.26 -23.95
N VAL A 798 -24.64 -4.13 -24.43
CA VAL A 798 -23.30 -3.99 -25.00
C VAL A 798 -22.61 -2.83 -24.31
N GLY A 799 -21.55 -3.09 -23.54
CA GLY A 799 -20.91 -2.05 -22.75
C GLY A 799 -19.43 -2.25 -22.54
N GLY A 800 -18.78 -1.21 -22.01
CA GLY A 800 -17.40 -1.27 -21.61
C GLY A 800 -16.91 0.01 -20.97
N THR A 801 -15.89 -0.13 -20.12
CA THR A 801 -15.19 0.98 -19.46
C THR A 801 -13.70 0.77 -19.59
N GLY A 802 -12.98 1.78 -20.07
CA GLY A 802 -11.53 1.79 -20.19
C GLY A 802 -10.90 3.00 -19.51
N TYR A 803 -9.72 2.80 -18.94
CA TYR A 803 -8.95 3.80 -18.19
C TYR A 803 -7.51 3.89 -18.73
N PHE A 804 -6.98 5.10 -18.76
CA PHE A 804 -5.57 5.41 -18.94
C PHE A 804 -5.11 6.25 -17.73
N MET A 805 -4.04 5.83 -17.06
CA MET A 805 -3.61 6.42 -15.80
C MET A 805 -2.10 6.60 -15.79
N ALA A 806 -1.57 7.72 -15.32
CA ALA A 806 -0.15 8.05 -15.42
C ALA A 806 0.34 8.99 -14.31
N THR A 807 1.63 8.91 -13.98
CA THR A 807 2.33 9.87 -13.11
C THR A 807 3.55 10.49 -13.80
N PRO A 808 3.37 11.55 -14.62
CA PRO A 808 4.48 12.18 -15.35
C PRO A 808 5.57 12.78 -14.45
N THR A 809 5.22 13.13 -13.19
CA THR A 809 6.14 13.55 -12.14
C THR A 809 5.73 12.88 -10.81
N PRO A 810 6.52 12.98 -9.72
CA PRO A 810 6.12 12.46 -8.40
C PRO A 810 4.87 13.13 -7.82
N ASN A 811 4.56 14.34 -8.28
CA ASN A 811 3.48 15.19 -7.76
C ASN A 811 2.27 15.28 -8.69
N ASP A 812 2.46 14.99 -9.99
CA ASP A 812 1.45 15.11 -11.04
C ASP A 812 0.88 13.73 -11.40
N ARG A 813 -0.44 13.60 -11.29
CA ARG A 813 -1.19 12.39 -11.67
C ARG A 813 -2.19 12.76 -12.76
N ILE A 814 -2.36 11.92 -13.77
CA ILE A 814 -3.30 12.13 -14.88
C ILE A 814 -4.12 10.86 -15.05
N ILE A 815 -5.44 11.01 -15.17
CA ILE A 815 -6.38 9.93 -15.46
C ILE A 815 -7.27 10.35 -16.62
N ALA A 816 -7.49 9.46 -17.56
CA ALA A 816 -8.57 9.55 -18.52
C ALA A 816 -9.41 8.27 -18.45
N TYR A 817 -10.73 8.39 -18.50
CA TYR A 817 -11.63 7.25 -18.61
C TYR A 817 -12.58 7.45 -19.79
N ALA A 818 -13.06 6.35 -20.35
CA ALA A 818 -14.15 6.31 -21.30
C ALA A 818 -15.04 5.11 -20.98
N GLN A 819 -16.32 5.37 -20.70
CA GLN A 819 -17.38 4.42 -20.50
C GLN A 819 -18.38 4.54 -21.65
N HIS A 820 -18.85 3.41 -22.17
CA HIS A 820 -19.91 3.35 -23.16
C HIS A 820 -20.83 2.17 -22.83
N ALA A 821 -22.14 2.35 -22.99
CA ALA A 821 -23.13 1.31 -22.82
C ALA A 821 -24.28 1.52 -23.81
N LYS A 822 -24.76 0.44 -24.41
CA LYS A 822 -26.04 0.35 -25.11
C LYS A 822 -26.87 -0.76 -24.46
N THR A 823 -28.15 -0.49 -24.24
CA THR A 823 -29.16 -1.50 -23.94
C THR A 823 -30.25 -1.41 -25.00
N THR A 824 -30.48 -2.50 -25.73
CA THR A 824 -31.66 -2.69 -26.60
C THR A 824 -32.63 -3.64 -25.90
N LEU A 825 -33.92 -3.35 -25.96
CA LEU A 825 -34.98 -4.13 -25.34
C LEU A 825 -36.15 -4.25 -26.32
N ASP A 826 -36.32 -5.44 -26.89
CA ASP A 826 -37.37 -5.77 -27.86
C ASP A 826 -38.43 -6.63 -27.17
N LEU A 827 -39.67 -6.13 -27.03
CA LEU A 827 -40.77 -6.79 -26.32
C LEU A 827 -42.07 -6.84 -27.15
N PRO A 828 -42.24 -7.88 -27.98
CA PRO A 828 -43.51 -8.14 -28.65
C PRO A 828 -44.52 -8.79 -27.68
N TYR A 829 -45.73 -8.24 -27.63
CA TYR A 829 -46.89 -8.75 -26.92
C TYR A 829 -47.95 -9.22 -27.91
N ASP A 830 -48.16 -10.54 -27.99
CA ASP A 830 -49.29 -11.15 -28.71
C ASP A 830 -50.51 -11.28 -27.78
N PHE A 831 -51.71 -10.83 -28.18
CA PHE A 831 -52.96 -11.04 -27.42
C PHE A 831 -53.84 -12.10 -28.10
N TYR A 832 -53.97 -13.28 -27.48
CA TYR A 832 -54.48 -14.49 -28.15
C TYR A 832 -56.00 -14.69 -28.08
N GLU A 833 -56.69 -14.11 -27.10
CA GLU A 833 -58.16 -14.18 -26.99
C GLU A 833 -58.88 -12.88 -27.38
N ALA A 834 -58.16 -11.90 -27.94
CA ALA A 834 -58.73 -10.62 -28.37
C ALA A 834 -59.74 -10.79 -29.54
N PRO A 835 -60.83 -10.00 -29.61
CA PRO A 835 -61.85 -10.10 -30.68
C PRO A 835 -61.34 -9.84 -32.11
N SER A 836 -60.15 -9.26 -32.23
CA SER A 836 -59.34 -9.10 -33.44
C SER A 836 -57.88 -9.31 -33.06
N PRO A 837 -56.99 -9.76 -33.97
CA PRO A 837 -55.57 -9.84 -33.68
C PRO A 837 -55.06 -8.47 -33.22
N LEU A 838 -54.63 -8.41 -31.96
CA LEU A 838 -54.03 -7.25 -31.33
C LEU A 838 -52.59 -7.63 -31.02
N THR A 839 -51.66 -6.80 -31.45
CA THR A 839 -50.25 -6.88 -31.06
C THR A 839 -49.79 -5.53 -30.54
N LEU A 840 -49.06 -5.51 -29.43
CA LEU A 840 -48.28 -4.37 -28.99
C LEU A 840 -46.81 -4.75 -29.18
N ASP A 841 -46.08 -4.04 -30.03
CA ASP A 841 -44.63 -4.18 -30.14
C ASP A 841 -43.94 -3.02 -29.41
N ARG A 842 -42.76 -3.26 -28.83
CA ARG A 842 -42.05 -2.26 -28.03
C ARG A 842 -40.54 -2.38 -28.17
N ASP A 843 -39.93 -1.35 -28.77
CA ASP A 843 -38.49 -1.18 -29.03
C ASP A 843 -37.98 -0.03 -28.14
N ASN A 844 -37.21 -0.39 -27.12
CA ASN A 844 -36.58 0.53 -26.18
C ASN A 844 -35.04 0.49 -26.36
N ASP A 845 -34.46 1.58 -26.84
CA ASP A 845 -33.00 1.73 -27.02
C ASP A 845 -32.46 2.80 -26.05
N SER A 846 -31.39 2.50 -25.31
CA SER A 846 -30.70 3.45 -24.44
C SER A 846 -29.19 3.35 -24.63
N LYS A 847 -28.56 4.45 -25.06
CA LYS A 847 -27.12 4.58 -25.32
C LYS A 847 -26.53 5.66 -24.42
N GLY A 848 -25.66 5.27 -23.48
CA GLY A 848 -24.87 6.17 -22.65
C GLY A 848 -23.39 6.18 -23.05
N THR A 849 -22.76 7.35 -23.08
CA THR A 849 -21.31 7.52 -23.25
C THR A 849 -20.79 8.58 -22.28
N ALA A 850 -19.87 8.20 -21.40
CA ALA A 850 -19.25 9.13 -20.45
C ALA A 850 -17.73 9.11 -20.62
N VAL A 851 -17.12 10.28 -20.83
CA VAL A 851 -15.66 10.43 -21.01
C VAL A 851 -15.17 11.53 -20.10
N GLY A 852 -14.03 11.33 -19.44
CA GLY A 852 -13.45 12.36 -18.59
C GLY A 852 -11.95 12.30 -18.54
N VAL A 853 -11.34 13.46 -18.27
CA VAL A 853 -9.89 13.61 -18.07
C VAL A 853 -9.67 14.44 -16.80
N GLY A 854 -8.96 13.88 -15.83
CA GLY A 854 -8.57 14.51 -14.58
C GLY A 854 -7.05 14.66 -14.45
N TRP A 855 -6.62 15.73 -13.78
CA TRP A 855 -5.25 15.99 -13.35
C TRP A 855 -5.26 16.33 -11.85
N SER A 856 -4.34 15.73 -11.11
CA SER A 856 -4.08 16.02 -9.70
C SER A 856 -2.64 16.52 -9.53
N HIS A 857 -2.46 17.53 -8.68
CA HIS A 857 -1.17 18.10 -8.35
C HIS A 857 -0.99 18.23 -6.83
N THR A 858 0.01 17.54 -6.29
CA THR A 858 0.40 17.62 -4.88
C THR A 858 1.37 18.79 -4.66
N ILE A 859 0.88 19.87 -4.05
CA ILE A 859 1.66 21.08 -3.75
C ILE A 859 2.62 20.83 -2.59
N SER A 860 2.12 20.18 -1.53
CA SER A 860 2.89 19.71 -0.37
C SER A 860 2.20 18.50 0.25
N PHE A 861 2.73 17.98 1.35
CA PHE A 861 1.97 17.13 2.26
C PHE A 861 0.59 17.77 2.56
N GLU A 862 -0.46 16.93 2.54
CA GLU A 862 -1.87 17.28 2.78
C GLU A 862 -2.36 18.55 2.08
N ASN A 863 -1.94 18.76 0.83
CA ASN A 863 -2.25 19.94 0.03
C ASN A 863 -2.27 19.59 -1.47
N VAL A 864 -3.47 19.36 -2.01
CA VAL A 864 -3.68 18.81 -3.35
C VAL A 864 -4.75 19.60 -4.11
N ILE A 865 -4.42 20.04 -5.32
CA ILE A 865 -5.38 20.59 -6.29
C ILE A 865 -5.73 19.49 -7.29
N ASN A 866 -7.02 19.35 -7.60
CA ASN A 866 -7.50 18.51 -8.70
C ASN A 866 -8.27 19.36 -9.71
N ALA A 867 -8.17 19.04 -10.99
CA ALA A 867 -8.99 19.63 -12.05
C ALA A 867 -9.40 18.55 -13.05
N ALA A 868 -10.63 18.60 -13.53
CA ALA A 868 -11.16 17.64 -14.49
C ALA A 868 -12.09 18.30 -15.53
N ILE A 869 -12.25 17.60 -16.66
CA ILE A 869 -13.24 17.91 -17.68
C ILE A 869 -14.02 16.62 -17.96
N PHE A 870 -15.35 16.75 -18.01
CA PHE A 870 -16.31 15.66 -18.20
C PHE A 870 -17.19 15.92 -19.41
N TYR A 871 -17.46 14.84 -20.12
CA TYR A 871 -18.43 14.72 -21.20
C TYR A 871 -19.37 13.57 -20.86
N SER A 872 -20.67 13.80 -20.95
CA SER A 872 -21.72 12.79 -20.82
C SER A 872 -22.68 12.94 -22.00
N ASP A 873 -23.13 11.81 -22.56
CA ASP A 873 -23.95 11.76 -23.77
C ASP A 873 -24.89 10.56 -23.67
N ILE A 874 -26.15 10.83 -23.34
CA ILE A 874 -27.18 9.83 -23.10
C ILE A 874 -28.28 10.04 -24.14
N ASP A 875 -28.43 9.10 -25.08
CA ASP A 875 -29.60 9.00 -25.96
C ASP A 875 -30.55 7.93 -25.40
N ARG A 876 -31.86 8.18 -25.41
CA ARG A 876 -32.90 7.18 -25.15
C ARG A 876 -33.99 7.25 -26.22
N ARG A 877 -34.56 6.10 -26.58
CA ARG A 877 -35.74 5.95 -27.40
C ARG A 877 -36.70 4.94 -26.78
N SER A 878 -37.99 5.21 -26.88
CA SER A 878 -39.09 4.31 -26.56
C SER A 878 -40.10 4.37 -27.69
N LEU A 879 -40.14 3.32 -28.51
CA LEU A 879 -41.16 3.09 -29.52
C LEU A 879 -42.16 2.06 -28.99
N ALA A 880 -43.45 2.40 -29.01
CA ALA A 880 -44.54 1.45 -28.76
C ALA A 880 -45.51 1.48 -29.95
N GLU A 881 -45.78 0.33 -30.58
CA GLU A 881 -46.69 0.20 -31.72
C GLU A 881 -47.85 -0.74 -31.41
N ILE A 882 -49.07 -0.20 -31.35
CA ILE A 882 -50.31 -0.98 -31.18
C ILE A 882 -50.93 -1.22 -32.56
N SER A 883 -51.09 -2.48 -32.95
CA SER A 883 -51.69 -2.87 -34.24
C SER A 883 -52.93 -3.74 -34.05
N ALA A 884 -54.06 -3.34 -34.65
CA ALA A 884 -55.31 -4.11 -34.66
C ALA A 884 -56.13 -3.98 -35.96
N ALA A 885 -56.50 -2.74 -36.33
CA ALA A 885 -57.21 -2.41 -37.57
C ALA A 885 -56.47 -1.32 -38.39
N GLY A 886 -55.20 -1.16 -38.08
CA GLY A 886 -54.33 -0.02 -38.32
C GLY A 886 -53.29 0.01 -37.19
N THR A 887 -52.17 0.69 -37.40
CA THR A 887 -51.09 0.81 -36.41
C THR A 887 -51.12 2.21 -35.82
N ILE A 888 -51.02 2.29 -34.49
CA ILE A 888 -50.80 3.52 -33.73
C ILE A 888 -49.44 3.39 -33.06
N SER A 889 -48.48 4.20 -33.50
CA SER A 889 -47.18 4.34 -32.84
C SER A 889 -47.13 5.54 -31.89
N LEU A 890 -46.38 5.37 -30.81
CA LEU A 890 -45.81 6.40 -29.94
C LEU A 890 -44.28 6.24 -30.03
N ASP A 891 -43.58 7.21 -30.61
CA ASP A 891 -42.11 7.22 -30.73
C ASP A 891 -41.55 8.40 -29.94
N GLN A 892 -41.09 8.13 -28.73
CA GLN A 892 -40.44 9.10 -27.85
C GLN A 892 -38.92 8.97 -27.95
N LYS A 893 -38.22 10.10 -28.07
CA LYS A 893 -36.77 10.19 -28.02
C LYS A 893 -36.35 11.27 -27.03
N SER A 894 -35.27 11.06 -26.32
CA SER A 894 -34.60 12.12 -25.56
C SER A 894 -33.09 12.01 -25.70
N SER A 895 -32.40 13.13 -25.61
CA SER A 895 -30.96 13.13 -25.38
C SER A 895 -30.52 14.18 -24.36
N GLN A 896 -29.48 13.85 -23.62
CA GLN A 896 -28.80 14.73 -22.68
C GLN A 896 -27.30 14.69 -22.99
N THR A 897 -26.77 15.81 -23.50
CA THR A 897 -25.33 15.97 -23.78
C THR A 897 -24.75 17.06 -22.89
N SER A 898 -23.91 16.65 -21.94
CA SER A 898 -23.33 17.48 -20.87
C SER A 898 -21.82 17.68 -21.07
N TYR A 899 -21.34 18.91 -20.88
CA TYR A 899 -19.91 19.28 -20.91
C TYR A 899 -19.56 20.12 -19.67
N ILE A 900 -18.93 19.52 -18.66
CA ILE A 900 -18.63 20.16 -17.37
C ILE A 900 -17.12 20.24 -17.14
N GLY A 901 -16.63 21.40 -16.71
CA GLY A 901 -15.29 21.56 -16.13
C GLY A 901 -15.37 21.70 -14.61
N ALA A 902 -14.45 21.07 -13.88
CA ALA A 902 -14.41 21.08 -12.42
C ALA A 902 -12.98 21.34 -11.90
N ILE A 903 -12.86 22.12 -10.82
CA ILE A 903 -11.59 22.34 -10.09
C ILE A 903 -11.88 22.28 -8.59
N ASN A 904 -11.10 21.50 -7.85
CA ASN A 904 -11.15 21.46 -6.38
C ASN A 904 -9.76 21.59 -5.74
N HIS A 905 -9.75 21.92 -4.46
CA HIS A 905 -8.57 21.98 -3.61
C HIS A 905 -8.89 21.34 -2.26
N THR A 906 -8.03 20.41 -1.83
CA THR A 906 -8.12 19.74 -0.53
C THR A 906 -6.86 20.06 0.27
N ILE A 907 -7.03 20.62 1.47
CA ILE A 907 -5.91 21.08 2.32
C ILE A 907 -6.19 20.89 3.82
N ALA A 908 -5.24 20.30 4.55
CA ALA A 908 -5.30 20.16 6.01
C ALA A 908 -4.76 21.40 6.73
N SER A 909 -5.25 21.65 7.96
CA SER A 909 -4.86 22.78 8.79
C SER A 909 -5.10 22.48 10.28
N GLY A 910 -4.28 21.57 10.83
CA GLY A 910 -4.54 20.97 12.15
C GLY A 910 -5.73 20.02 12.07
N ASP A 911 -6.60 20.03 13.08
CA ASP A 911 -7.78 19.15 13.21
C ASP A 911 -8.89 19.40 12.15
N LEU A 912 -8.62 20.19 11.10
CA LEU A 912 -9.54 20.61 10.04
C LEU A 912 -8.99 20.29 8.65
N ILE A 913 -9.78 19.59 7.82
CA ILE A 913 -9.50 19.39 6.40
C ILE A 913 -10.53 20.16 5.58
N TRP A 914 -10.07 21.05 4.71
CA TRP A 914 -10.90 21.90 3.87
C TRP A 914 -10.95 21.33 2.45
N ARG A 915 -12.14 21.00 1.96
CA ARG A 915 -12.43 20.59 0.58
C ARG A 915 -13.28 21.66 -0.07
N TYR A 916 -12.78 22.36 -1.08
CA TYR A 916 -13.59 23.37 -1.78
C TYR A 916 -13.31 23.39 -3.28
N GLY A 917 -14.32 23.76 -4.06
CA GLY A 917 -14.22 23.70 -5.51
C GLY A 917 -15.36 24.40 -6.23
N ILE A 918 -15.16 24.51 -7.54
CA ILE A 918 -16.13 25.07 -8.48
C ILE A 918 -16.23 24.15 -9.69
N GLU A 919 -17.46 23.92 -10.14
CA GLU A 919 -17.82 23.19 -11.33
C GLU A 919 -18.72 24.08 -12.19
N GLY A 920 -18.66 23.90 -13.51
CA GLY A 920 -19.56 24.61 -14.40
C GLY A 920 -19.39 24.21 -15.86
N GLY A 921 -20.41 24.47 -16.66
CA GLY A 921 -20.47 23.98 -18.02
C GLY A 921 -21.85 24.14 -18.64
N ILE A 922 -22.14 23.29 -19.61
CA ILE A 922 -23.39 23.32 -20.38
C ILE A 922 -24.01 21.93 -20.44
N VAL A 923 -25.34 21.86 -20.35
CA VAL A 923 -26.14 20.66 -20.58
C VAL A 923 -27.16 21.00 -21.66
N ASN A 924 -27.16 20.25 -22.75
CA ASN A 924 -28.19 20.36 -23.78
C ASN A 924 -29.15 19.19 -23.60
N LEU A 925 -30.44 19.50 -23.54
CA LEU A 925 -31.54 18.53 -23.40
C LEU A 925 -32.41 18.60 -24.64
N THR A 926 -32.70 17.44 -25.24
CA THR A 926 -33.70 17.29 -26.29
C THR A 926 -34.76 16.29 -25.89
N PHE A 927 -36.00 16.53 -26.33
CA PHE A 927 -37.09 15.57 -26.27
C PHE A 927 -37.98 15.72 -27.51
N ASP A 928 -38.16 14.63 -28.24
CA ASP A 928 -39.10 14.53 -29.36
C ASP A 928 -40.18 13.48 -29.02
N GLN A 929 -41.43 13.78 -29.35
CA GLN A 929 -42.54 12.83 -29.29
C GLN A 929 -43.35 12.87 -30.58
N ASP A 930 -43.46 11.72 -31.26
CA ASP A 930 -44.38 11.52 -32.37
C ASP A 930 -45.48 10.52 -31.97
N ILE A 931 -46.73 10.85 -32.28
CA ILE A 931 -47.91 10.01 -32.01
C ILE A 931 -48.74 9.95 -33.28
N THR A 932 -49.02 8.73 -33.76
CA THR A 932 -49.72 8.51 -35.04
C THR A 932 -51.04 9.29 -35.13
N GLY A 933 -51.06 10.33 -35.96
CA GLY A 933 -52.23 11.16 -36.24
C GLY A 933 -52.33 12.47 -35.45
N LEU A 934 -51.41 12.73 -34.52
CA LEU A 934 -51.24 14.01 -33.84
C LEU A 934 -50.08 14.82 -34.47
N PRO A 935 -49.90 16.11 -34.13
CA PRO A 935 -48.66 16.83 -34.41
C PRO A 935 -47.51 16.28 -33.57
N SER A 936 -46.32 16.16 -34.14
CA SER A 936 -45.10 15.85 -33.39
C SER A 936 -44.72 17.01 -32.47
N GLU A 937 -44.45 16.74 -31.20
CA GLU A 937 -43.88 17.70 -30.26
C GLU A 937 -42.36 17.54 -30.19
N SER A 938 -41.64 18.66 -30.03
CA SER A 938 -40.19 18.70 -30.00
C SER A 938 -39.73 19.86 -29.14
N ILE A 939 -38.87 19.57 -28.16
CA ILE A 939 -38.26 20.53 -27.24
C ILE A 939 -36.75 20.35 -27.29
N GLU A 940 -36.04 21.46 -27.55
CA GLU A 940 -34.60 21.60 -27.34
C GLU A 940 -34.41 22.73 -26.32
N THR A 941 -33.64 22.48 -25.26
CA THR A 941 -33.23 23.52 -24.32
C THR A 941 -31.78 23.33 -23.90
N ARG A 942 -31.08 24.44 -23.69
CA ARG A 942 -29.72 24.46 -23.13
C ARG A 942 -29.77 25.08 -21.74
N VAL A 943 -29.14 24.38 -20.80
CA VAL A 943 -28.93 24.81 -19.43
C VAL A 943 -27.45 25.18 -19.26
N ASP A 944 -27.19 26.41 -18.84
CA ASP A 944 -25.87 26.80 -18.34
C ASP A 944 -25.81 26.41 -16.84
N TYR A 945 -24.91 25.48 -16.52
CA TYR A 945 -24.82 24.83 -15.20
C TYR A 945 -23.61 25.33 -14.40
N GLY A 946 -23.75 25.42 -13.07
CA GLY A 946 -22.65 25.70 -12.16
C GLY A 946 -22.90 25.22 -10.73
N ARG A 947 -21.85 24.74 -10.06
CA ARG A 947 -21.87 24.29 -8.66
C ARG A 947 -20.64 24.83 -7.93
N LEU A 948 -20.85 25.58 -6.84
CA LEU A 948 -19.79 26.09 -5.96
C LEU A 948 -19.95 25.43 -4.57
N TYR A 949 -18.88 24.91 -3.99
CA TYR A 949 -18.96 24.29 -2.67
C TYR A 949 -17.76 24.61 -1.78
N VAL A 950 -18.02 24.68 -0.48
CA VAL A 950 -17.04 24.61 0.59
C VAL A 950 -17.50 23.54 1.56
N ASP A 951 -16.61 22.62 1.87
CA ASP A 951 -16.81 21.52 2.80
C ASP A 951 -15.62 21.43 3.77
N VAL A 952 -15.91 21.11 5.03
CA VAL A 952 -14.91 21.07 6.11
C VAL A 952 -15.13 19.84 6.98
N MET A 953 -14.17 18.90 6.95
CA MET A 953 -14.07 17.81 7.90
C MET A 953 -13.34 18.29 9.17
N HIS A 954 -13.79 17.86 10.35
CA HIS A 954 -13.27 18.29 11.65
C HIS A 954 -13.11 17.10 12.60
N ASP A 955 -11.86 16.71 12.84
CA ASP A 955 -11.48 15.60 13.71
C ASP A 955 -11.35 16.06 15.18
N ILE A 956 -12.47 16.52 15.76
CA ILE A 956 -12.57 17.16 17.09
C ILE A 956 -11.86 16.33 18.19
N ASN A 957 -11.92 15.00 18.11
CA ASN A 957 -11.04 14.06 18.80
C ASN A 957 -11.25 12.63 18.27
N ARG A 958 -10.47 11.67 18.79
CA ARG A 958 -10.54 10.23 18.45
C ARG A 958 -11.92 9.56 18.58
N GLN A 959 -12.87 10.17 19.29
CA GLN A 959 -14.23 9.66 19.46
C GLN A 959 -15.30 10.57 18.82
N LEU A 960 -14.95 11.70 18.22
CA LEU A 960 -15.91 12.65 17.66
C LEU A 960 -15.37 13.33 16.40
N LYS A 961 -16.00 13.05 15.26
CA LYS A 961 -15.84 13.78 14.00
C LYS A 961 -17.08 14.64 13.72
N ALA A 962 -16.91 15.72 12.99
CA ALA A 962 -18.00 16.48 12.38
C ALA A 962 -17.61 16.93 10.96
N GLU A 963 -18.61 17.22 10.13
CA GLU A 963 -18.40 17.58 8.73
C GLU A 963 -19.44 18.63 8.31
N TYR A 964 -19.01 19.69 7.63
CA TYR A 964 -19.83 20.87 7.36
C TYR A 964 -19.70 21.28 5.90
N GLY A 965 -20.71 20.99 5.10
CA GLY A 965 -20.79 21.31 3.69
C GLY A 965 -21.78 22.44 3.40
N LEU A 966 -21.40 23.35 2.49
CA LEU A 966 -22.31 24.33 1.90
C LEU A 966 -22.09 24.38 0.40
N PHE A 967 -23.10 23.94 -0.33
CA PHE A 967 -23.11 23.81 -1.78
C PHE A 967 -24.11 24.85 -2.34
N GLY A 968 -23.77 25.48 -3.45
CA GLY A 968 -24.62 26.42 -4.18
C GLY A 968 -24.72 25.98 -5.63
N THR A 969 -25.92 25.60 -6.05
CA THR A 969 -26.21 25.02 -7.37
C THR A 969 -26.99 26.01 -8.22
N TYR A 970 -26.58 26.13 -9.49
CA TYR A 970 -27.11 27.03 -10.50
C TYR A 970 -27.38 26.24 -11.78
N ALA A 971 -28.58 26.36 -12.32
CA ALA A 971 -28.96 25.85 -13.63
C ALA A 971 -29.96 26.85 -14.25
N ASP A 972 -29.67 27.31 -15.47
CA ASP A 972 -30.37 28.44 -16.10
C ASP A 972 -30.49 28.19 -17.61
N GLY A 973 -31.73 28.08 -18.09
CA GLY A 973 -32.08 27.77 -19.48
C GLY A 973 -33.57 28.04 -19.74
N ASP A 974 -34.01 27.96 -20.99
CA ASP A 974 -35.35 28.43 -21.41
C ASP A 974 -36.54 27.74 -20.71
N LEU A 975 -36.32 26.58 -20.08
CA LEU A 975 -37.32 25.82 -19.31
C LEU A 975 -36.92 25.55 -17.84
N ILE A 976 -35.71 25.93 -17.41
CA ILE A 976 -35.12 25.51 -16.13
C ILE A 976 -34.42 26.72 -15.47
N GLU A 977 -34.93 27.22 -14.33
CA GLU A 977 -34.28 28.26 -13.52
C GLU A 977 -34.12 27.77 -12.06
N THR A 978 -33.07 27.00 -11.78
CA THR A 978 -32.70 26.56 -10.42
C THR A 978 -31.57 27.39 -9.85
N ARG A 979 -31.79 27.99 -8.68
CA ARG A 979 -30.76 28.65 -7.87
C ARG A 979 -30.90 28.23 -6.40
N ARG A 980 -30.29 27.10 -6.05
CA ARG A 980 -30.50 26.42 -4.76
C ARG A 980 -29.27 26.50 -3.86
N LEU A 981 -29.51 26.73 -2.56
CA LEU A 981 -28.52 26.53 -1.52
C LEU A 981 -28.75 25.15 -0.89
N GLU A 982 -27.70 24.34 -0.86
CA GLU A 982 -27.67 22.95 -0.44
C GLU A 982 -26.75 22.81 0.77
N PRO A 983 -27.24 23.05 1.99
CA PRO A 983 -26.47 22.81 3.20
C PRO A 983 -26.38 21.30 3.48
N ARG A 984 -25.22 20.86 3.94
CA ARG A 984 -24.95 19.48 4.39
C ARG A 984 -24.23 19.54 5.73
N ALA A 985 -24.63 18.71 6.69
CA ALA A 985 -24.01 18.70 8.02
C ALA A 985 -24.03 17.29 8.60
N GLY A 986 -22.88 16.84 9.10
CA GLY A 986 -22.69 15.51 9.67
C GLY A 986 -21.99 15.55 11.02
N ILE A 987 -22.32 14.59 11.89
CA ILE A 987 -21.62 14.34 13.15
C ILE A 987 -21.51 12.83 13.37
N ALA A 988 -20.34 12.38 13.82
CA ALA A 988 -20.04 10.96 14.00
C ALA A 988 -19.33 10.74 15.34
N TYR A 989 -19.96 9.98 16.24
CA TYR A 989 -19.55 9.79 17.63
C TYR A 989 -19.33 8.31 17.95
N ALA A 990 -18.13 7.98 18.45
CA ALA A 990 -17.75 6.64 18.87
C ALA A 990 -17.76 6.53 20.41
N PRO A 991 -18.87 6.09 21.05
CA PRO A 991 -18.91 5.88 22.51
C PRO A 991 -17.98 4.76 22.98
N SER A 992 -17.49 3.91 22.07
CA SER A 992 -16.43 2.93 22.31
C SER A 992 -15.74 2.57 21.00
N ASP A 993 -14.52 2.03 21.05
CA ASP A 993 -13.68 1.66 19.90
C ASP A 993 -14.28 0.64 18.91
N LYS A 994 -15.48 0.11 19.22
CA LYS A 994 -16.27 -0.90 18.49
C LYS A 994 -17.71 -0.45 18.14
N GLN A 995 -18.11 0.78 18.48
CA GLN A 995 -19.45 1.30 18.18
C GLN A 995 -19.37 2.73 17.67
N TRP A 996 -20.19 3.08 16.69
CA TRP A 996 -20.16 4.38 16.05
C TRP A 996 -21.56 4.81 15.64
N LEU A 997 -21.97 5.99 16.10
CA LEU A 997 -23.26 6.60 15.80
C LEU A 997 -23.03 7.81 14.90
N ARG A 998 -23.74 7.86 13.79
CA ARG A 998 -23.65 8.91 12.78
C ARG A 998 -25.00 9.57 12.59
N ALA A 999 -25.01 10.88 12.40
CA ALA A 999 -26.20 11.65 12.05
C ALA A 999 -25.83 12.67 10.97
N ALA A 1000 -26.68 12.79 9.95
CA ALA A 1000 -26.46 13.58 8.77
C ALA A 1000 -27.74 14.32 8.34
N PHE A 1001 -27.60 15.57 7.93
CA PHE A 1001 -28.56 16.26 7.08
C PHE A 1001 -27.91 16.55 5.72
N ILE A 1002 -28.59 16.21 4.63
CA ILE A 1002 -28.11 16.38 3.25
C ILE A 1002 -29.26 16.93 2.41
N ARG A 1003 -29.09 18.15 1.87
CA ARG A 1003 -29.87 18.60 0.71
C ARG A 1003 -29.11 18.30 -0.59
N GLN A 1004 -29.82 17.84 -1.61
CA GLN A 1004 -29.30 17.60 -2.97
C GLN A 1004 -30.35 17.97 -4.03
N SER A 1005 -29.94 18.63 -5.11
CA SER A 1005 -30.77 18.81 -6.33
C SER A 1005 -30.61 17.62 -7.29
N TYR A 1006 -31.31 17.65 -8.42
CA TYR A 1006 -30.98 16.83 -9.61
C TYR A 1006 -29.49 16.90 -9.97
N ASP A 1007 -28.91 15.77 -10.38
CA ASP A 1007 -27.54 15.66 -10.89
C ASP A 1007 -27.61 15.26 -12.37
N TYR A 1008 -27.01 16.06 -13.26
CA TYR A 1008 -27.24 15.99 -14.73
C TYR A 1008 -26.48 14.84 -15.43
N ASP A 1009 -26.43 13.67 -14.78
CA ASP A 1009 -25.64 12.47 -15.16
C ASP A 1009 -24.19 12.79 -15.54
N VAL A 1010 -23.53 13.65 -14.75
CA VAL A 1010 -22.11 14.02 -14.94
C VAL A 1010 -21.32 13.77 -13.66
N ASN A 1011 -20.15 13.17 -13.80
CA ASN A 1011 -19.23 12.99 -12.68
C ASN A 1011 -18.80 14.34 -12.06
N THR A 1012 -18.52 14.31 -10.76
CA THR A 1012 -18.22 15.48 -9.94
C THR A 1012 -16.91 15.32 -9.16
N LEU A 1013 -16.25 16.45 -8.88
CA LEU A 1013 -15.13 16.54 -7.93
C LEU A 1013 -15.59 16.96 -6.53
N ALA A 1014 -16.88 17.15 -6.32
CA ALA A 1014 -17.46 17.51 -5.03
C ALA A 1014 -17.65 16.29 -4.11
N PRO A 1015 -17.73 16.47 -2.78
CA PRO A 1015 -18.06 15.38 -1.85
C PRO A 1015 -19.48 14.85 -2.05
N VAL A 1016 -19.62 13.51 -2.17
CA VAL A 1016 -20.91 12.80 -2.38
C VAL A 1016 -21.51 12.20 -1.10
N SER A 1017 -20.81 12.28 0.03
CA SER A 1017 -21.28 11.83 1.35
C SER A 1017 -21.03 12.89 2.41
N ILE A 1018 -21.66 12.78 3.58
CA ILE A 1018 -21.32 13.54 4.78
C ILE A 1018 -21.11 12.54 5.95
N VAL A 1019 -19.97 12.58 6.65
CA VAL A 1019 -19.54 11.59 7.67
C VAL A 1019 -19.68 10.11 7.25
N GLY A 1020 -19.43 9.82 5.97
CA GLY A 1020 -19.59 8.49 5.36
C GLY A 1020 -21.05 8.04 5.15
N ILE A 1021 -22.04 8.90 5.43
CA ILE A 1021 -23.44 8.66 5.07
C ILE A 1021 -23.69 9.18 3.65
N GLN A 1022 -24.32 8.35 2.81
CA GLN A 1022 -24.88 8.71 1.51
C GLN A 1022 -26.42 8.59 1.56
N PRO A 1023 -27.17 9.45 0.86
CA PRO A 1023 -28.62 9.34 0.77
C PRO A 1023 -29.03 8.15 -0.12
N ASN A 1024 -30.22 7.58 0.11
CA ASN A 1024 -30.80 6.60 -0.82
C ASN A 1024 -31.04 7.25 -2.20
N GLN A 1025 -31.02 6.42 -3.24
CA GLN A 1025 -31.24 6.82 -4.63
C GLN A 1025 -32.71 7.24 -4.83
N VAL A 1026 -32.94 8.40 -5.43
CA VAL A 1026 -34.25 8.90 -5.85
C VAL A 1026 -34.11 9.60 -7.20
N GLU A 1027 -35.06 9.39 -8.10
CA GLU A 1027 -35.12 10.07 -9.40
C GLU A 1027 -35.86 11.41 -9.24
N LEU A 1028 -35.29 12.51 -9.73
CA LEU A 1028 -35.84 13.86 -9.56
C LEU A 1028 -36.08 14.51 -10.93
N ALA A 1029 -37.00 15.47 -10.98
CA ALA A 1029 -37.13 16.42 -12.08
C ALA A 1029 -35.93 17.38 -12.13
N THR A 1030 -35.70 18.04 -13.27
CA THR A 1030 -34.51 18.90 -13.49
C THR A 1030 -34.40 20.11 -12.56
N ASP A 1031 -35.49 20.54 -11.94
CA ASP A 1031 -35.53 21.55 -10.90
C ASP A 1031 -35.74 20.98 -9.48
N GLY A 1032 -35.99 19.68 -9.35
CA GLY A 1032 -36.30 18.99 -8.10
C GLY A 1032 -35.15 18.95 -7.08
N TYR A 1033 -35.49 18.56 -5.85
CA TYR A 1033 -34.53 18.33 -4.77
C TYR A 1033 -35.05 17.35 -3.71
N ALA A 1034 -34.13 16.77 -2.94
CA ALA A 1034 -34.41 15.95 -1.77
C ALA A 1034 -33.72 16.54 -0.53
N ASP A 1035 -34.46 16.58 0.58
CA ASP A 1035 -33.94 16.83 1.93
C ASP A 1035 -33.89 15.52 2.71
N THR A 1036 -32.68 15.02 2.97
CA THR A 1036 -32.44 13.75 3.68
C THR A 1036 -31.94 14.00 5.10
N LEU A 1037 -32.68 13.52 6.10
CA LEU A 1037 -32.20 13.31 7.46
C LEU A 1037 -31.85 11.83 7.63
N ALA A 1038 -30.59 11.51 7.91
CA ALA A 1038 -30.10 10.15 8.03
C ALA A 1038 -29.40 9.90 9.38
N LEU A 1039 -29.69 8.76 10.00
CA LEU A 1039 -29.13 8.30 11.28
C LEU A 1039 -28.62 6.87 11.09
N ARG A 1040 -27.37 6.60 11.49
CA ARG A 1040 -26.78 5.25 11.43
C ARG A 1040 -26.10 4.88 12.73
N TRP A 1041 -26.22 3.61 13.15
CA TRP A 1041 -25.49 3.03 14.27
C TRP A 1041 -24.83 1.72 13.86
N ASP A 1042 -23.51 1.75 13.72
CA ASP A 1042 -22.66 0.58 13.49
C ASP A 1042 -22.14 0.05 14.84
N ALA A 1043 -22.23 -1.27 15.08
CA ALA A 1043 -21.86 -1.89 16.34
C ALA A 1043 -21.25 -3.30 16.21
N GLU A 1044 -19.97 -3.46 16.55
CA GLU A 1044 -19.33 -4.76 16.75
C GLU A 1044 -19.54 -5.23 18.21
N TRP A 1045 -20.50 -6.14 18.41
CA TRP A 1045 -20.86 -6.69 19.72
C TRP A 1045 -19.84 -7.71 20.23
N THR A 1046 -19.28 -8.50 19.33
CA THR A 1046 -18.22 -9.47 19.60
C THR A 1046 -17.33 -9.61 18.36
N ASP A 1047 -16.18 -10.24 18.51
CA ASP A 1047 -15.30 -10.60 17.39
C ASP A 1047 -15.96 -11.53 16.34
N ARG A 1048 -17.23 -11.93 16.53
CA ARG A 1048 -18.03 -12.76 15.62
C ARG A 1048 -19.40 -12.18 15.22
N ILE A 1049 -19.82 -11.03 15.77
CA ILE A 1049 -21.17 -10.48 15.55
C ILE A 1049 -21.09 -8.95 15.44
N PHE A 1050 -21.56 -8.43 14.30
CA PHE A 1050 -21.73 -7.01 14.01
C PHE A 1050 -23.18 -6.72 13.58
N THR A 1051 -23.65 -5.51 13.86
CA THR A 1051 -24.92 -5.00 13.32
C THR A 1051 -24.78 -3.55 12.87
N ALA A 1052 -25.46 -3.19 11.78
CA ALA A 1052 -25.71 -1.81 11.39
C ALA A 1052 -27.22 -1.53 11.45
N LEU A 1053 -27.62 -0.44 12.09
CA LEU A 1053 -28.97 0.10 12.05
C LEU A 1053 -28.94 1.41 11.28
N ASP A 1054 -29.65 1.49 10.15
CA ASP A 1054 -29.75 2.66 9.28
C ASP A 1054 -31.19 3.18 9.27
N TYR A 1055 -31.37 4.49 9.36
CA TYR A 1055 -32.65 5.17 9.19
C TYR A 1055 -32.46 6.40 8.32
N GLN A 1056 -33.25 6.54 7.26
CA GLN A 1056 -33.29 7.74 6.44
C GLN A 1056 -34.73 8.21 6.27
N HIS A 1057 -34.95 9.49 6.54
CA HIS A 1057 -36.17 10.23 6.27
C HIS A 1057 -35.87 11.21 5.13
N GLN A 1058 -36.62 11.12 4.04
CA GLN A 1058 -36.41 11.89 2.82
C GLN A 1058 -37.70 12.60 2.45
N GLU A 1059 -37.69 13.93 2.50
CA GLU A 1059 -38.73 14.78 1.92
C GLU A 1059 -38.28 15.17 0.50
N LEU A 1060 -39.17 15.02 -0.48
CA LEU A 1060 -38.89 15.05 -1.91
C LEU A 1060 -39.75 16.13 -2.58
N THR A 1061 -39.15 16.94 -3.45
CA THR A 1061 -39.86 17.90 -4.31
C THR A 1061 -39.48 17.67 -5.76
N GLY A 1062 -40.48 17.48 -6.62
CA GLY A 1062 -40.28 17.09 -8.02
C GLY A 1062 -39.71 15.67 -8.15
N LEU A 1063 -40.42 14.67 -7.62
CA LEU A 1063 -40.08 13.25 -7.79
C LEU A 1063 -40.46 12.79 -9.20
N ALA A 1064 -39.48 12.29 -9.96
CA ALA A 1064 -39.74 11.63 -11.23
C ALA A 1064 -39.88 10.13 -10.99
N LEU A 1065 -41.00 9.51 -11.37
CA LEU A 1065 -41.20 8.07 -11.23
C LEU A 1065 -40.85 7.35 -12.55
N GLY A 1066 -39.74 6.61 -12.57
CA GLY A 1066 -39.42 5.66 -13.63
C GLY A 1066 -40.35 4.45 -13.62
N TYR A 1067 -41.41 4.48 -14.45
CA TYR A 1067 -42.28 3.33 -14.69
C TYR A 1067 -41.57 2.27 -15.56
N PRO A 1068 -41.67 0.96 -15.26
CA PRO A 1068 -41.05 -0.06 -16.10
C PRO A 1068 -41.51 0.04 -17.56
N LEU A 1069 -40.54 -0.10 -18.47
CA LEU A 1069 -40.69 0.05 -19.92
C LEU A 1069 -41.02 1.48 -20.42
N LEU A 1070 -41.17 2.47 -19.55
CA LEU A 1070 -41.32 3.90 -19.87
C LEU A 1070 -40.15 4.69 -19.28
N TRP A 1071 -39.26 5.21 -20.12
CA TRP A 1071 -38.14 6.02 -19.63
C TRP A 1071 -38.66 7.36 -19.07
N PRO A 1072 -38.37 7.71 -17.80
CA PRO A 1072 -38.77 9.01 -17.25
C PRO A 1072 -38.05 10.14 -17.99
N THR A 1073 -38.77 11.24 -18.24
CA THR A 1073 -38.28 12.37 -19.04
C THR A 1073 -38.02 13.58 -18.14
N PRO A 1074 -36.77 14.09 -18.05
CA PRO A 1074 -36.43 15.14 -17.06
C PRO A 1074 -37.07 16.52 -17.30
N LEU A 1075 -37.80 16.68 -18.41
CA LEU A 1075 -38.53 17.89 -18.83
C LEU A 1075 -40.05 17.82 -18.62
N PHE A 1076 -40.61 16.63 -18.34
CA PHE A 1076 -42.06 16.43 -18.14
C PHE A 1076 -42.33 15.48 -16.96
N PRO A 1077 -42.10 15.92 -15.71
CA PRO A 1077 -42.54 15.15 -14.54
C PRO A 1077 -44.07 15.00 -14.53
N ASP A 1078 -44.84 16.01 -14.91
CA ASP A 1078 -46.32 16.09 -14.84
C ASP A 1078 -47.09 14.95 -15.54
N MET A 1079 -46.43 14.13 -16.37
CA MET A 1079 -47.02 12.94 -17.04
C MET A 1079 -46.98 11.67 -16.18
N ALA A 1080 -46.20 11.64 -15.09
CA ALA A 1080 -45.83 10.41 -14.38
C ALA A 1080 -45.33 10.60 -12.93
N GLY A 1081 -44.86 11.79 -12.57
CA GLY A 1081 -44.19 12.11 -11.31
C GLY A 1081 -45.11 12.66 -10.23
N VAL A 1082 -44.49 13.11 -9.14
CA VAL A 1082 -45.15 13.55 -7.90
C VAL A 1082 -44.48 14.84 -7.42
N ALA A 1083 -45.25 15.93 -7.27
CA ALA A 1083 -44.70 17.25 -6.95
C ALA A 1083 -44.09 17.33 -5.55
N GLU A 1084 -44.72 16.71 -4.55
CA GLU A 1084 -44.19 16.56 -3.18
C GLU A 1084 -44.40 15.12 -2.68
N GLY A 1085 -43.42 14.53 -1.99
CA GLY A 1085 -43.53 13.16 -1.48
C GLY A 1085 -42.52 12.84 -0.38
N ARG A 1086 -42.75 11.74 0.35
CA ARG A 1086 -41.91 11.30 1.48
C ARG A 1086 -41.54 9.82 1.39
N ILE A 1087 -40.30 9.51 1.79
CA ILE A 1087 -39.83 8.14 2.05
C ILE A 1087 -39.14 8.08 3.42
N ASP A 1088 -39.60 7.19 4.29
CA ASP A 1088 -39.02 6.85 5.59
C ASP A 1088 -38.55 5.39 5.58
N ARG A 1089 -37.25 5.15 5.45
CA ARG A 1089 -36.65 3.82 5.39
C ARG A 1089 -35.85 3.50 6.66
N LEU A 1090 -36.21 2.43 7.35
CA LEU A 1090 -35.47 1.88 8.50
C LEU A 1090 -34.96 0.48 8.16
N SER A 1091 -33.65 0.21 8.27
CA SER A 1091 -33.09 -1.13 8.07
C SER A 1091 -32.12 -1.57 9.15
N LEU A 1092 -32.23 -2.84 9.55
CA LEU A 1092 -31.30 -3.54 10.43
C LEU A 1092 -30.55 -4.61 9.64
N THR A 1093 -29.23 -4.44 9.51
CA THR A 1093 -28.31 -5.45 8.97
C THR A 1093 -27.56 -6.12 10.11
N SER A 1094 -27.41 -7.45 10.03
CA SER A 1094 -26.62 -8.30 10.91
C SER A 1094 -25.57 -9.04 10.11
N ASN A 1095 -24.34 -9.11 10.61
CA ASN A 1095 -23.22 -9.83 10.00
C ASN A 1095 -22.58 -10.74 11.05
N ILE A 1096 -22.53 -12.05 10.77
CA ILE A 1096 -22.09 -13.08 11.71
C ILE A 1096 -20.94 -13.90 11.10
N HIS A 1097 -19.78 -13.87 11.75
CA HIS A 1097 -18.63 -14.71 11.42
C HIS A 1097 -18.74 -16.07 12.13
N ILE A 1098 -19.18 -17.08 11.36
CA ILE A 1098 -19.36 -18.46 11.84
C ILE A 1098 -18.00 -19.18 11.86
N GLY A 1099 -17.14 -18.90 10.89
CA GLY A 1099 -15.82 -19.51 10.75
C GLY A 1099 -15.86 -20.90 10.12
N ASN A 1100 -14.68 -21.47 9.87
CA ASN A 1100 -14.42 -22.46 8.83
C ASN A 1100 -14.80 -21.91 7.44
N GLY A 1101 -14.54 -20.62 7.22
CA GLY A 1101 -14.85 -19.89 5.98
C GLY A 1101 -16.32 -19.49 5.79
N PHE A 1102 -17.19 -19.70 6.79
CA PHE A 1102 -18.60 -19.31 6.71
C PHE A 1102 -18.86 -17.90 7.30
N GLY A 1103 -19.49 -17.05 6.50
CA GLY A 1103 -20.11 -15.78 6.90
C GLY A 1103 -21.61 -15.81 6.62
N LEU A 1104 -22.41 -15.20 7.50
CA LEU A 1104 -23.85 -15.04 7.35
C LEU A 1104 -24.21 -13.55 7.46
N SER A 1105 -24.76 -12.98 6.39
CA SER A 1105 -25.41 -11.68 6.42
C SER A 1105 -26.93 -11.84 6.49
N GLY A 1106 -27.60 -10.83 7.03
CA GLY A 1106 -29.04 -10.69 6.93
C GLY A 1106 -29.47 -9.25 7.14
N THR A 1107 -30.26 -8.72 6.23
CA THR A 1107 -30.73 -7.33 6.19
C THR A 1107 -32.25 -7.33 6.15
N LEU A 1108 -32.90 -6.62 7.07
CA LEU A 1108 -34.35 -6.42 7.10
C LEU A 1108 -34.63 -4.92 7.06
N ALA A 1109 -35.48 -4.50 6.11
CA ALA A 1109 -35.92 -3.13 5.93
C ALA A 1109 -37.44 -3.01 6.11
N TYR A 1110 -37.84 -1.92 6.75
CA TYR A 1110 -39.19 -1.36 6.77
C TYR A 1110 -39.17 -0.05 5.99
N ILE A 1111 -40.16 0.19 5.13
CA ILE A 1111 -40.27 1.42 4.35
C ILE A 1111 -41.70 1.96 4.45
N ASP A 1112 -41.83 3.18 4.95
CA ASP A 1112 -43.06 3.97 4.89
C ASP A 1112 -42.91 5.02 3.78
N SER A 1113 -43.91 5.17 2.92
CA SER A 1113 -43.88 6.14 1.83
C SER A 1113 -45.24 6.80 1.63
N GLU A 1114 -45.23 8.04 1.16
CA GLU A 1114 -46.41 8.89 1.10
C GLU A 1114 -46.30 9.86 -0.09
N ASN A 1115 -47.28 9.79 -0.99
CA ASN A 1115 -47.57 10.83 -1.97
C ASN A 1115 -48.14 12.05 -1.23
N ARG A 1116 -47.56 13.24 -1.43
CA ARG A 1116 -47.98 14.50 -0.79
C ARG A 1116 -48.35 15.58 -1.79
N ASP A 1117 -48.44 15.22 -3.06
CA ASP A 1117 -48.86 16.12 -4.12
C ASP A 1117 -50.37 16.39 -4.00
N PRO A 1118 -50.79 17.63 -3.67
CA PRO A 1118 -52.20 17.96 -3.43
C PRO A 1118 -53.02 18.12 -4.72
N ASP A 1119 -52.36 18.08 -5.89
CA ASP A 1119 -53.01 18.07 -7.21
C ASP A 1119 -53.06 16.63 -7.80
N SER A 1120 -52.51 15.63 -7.09
CA SER A 1120 -52.57 14.20 -7.45
C SER A 1120 -53.87 13.54 -6.99
N PHE A 1121 -54.35 12.54 -7.74
CA PHE A 1121 -55.56 11.77 -7.37
C PHE A 1121 -55.36 10.88 -6.13
N ASP A 1122 -54.13 10.43 -5.90
CA ASP A 1122 -53.74 9.51 -4.83
C ASP A 1122 -52.97 10.23 -3.69
N GLU A 1123 -53.37 11.47 -3.35
CA GLU A 1123 -52.84 12.22 -2.19
C GLU A 1123 -52.96 11.39 -0.90
N GLY A 1124 -51.84 11.20 -0.20
CA GLY A 1124 -51.76 10.41 1.04
C GLY A 1124 -51.71 8.89 0.84
N ALA A 1125 -51.71 8.37 -0.38
CA ALA A 1125 -51.37 6.98 -0.67
C ALA A 1125 -49.86 6.74 -0.61
N SER A 1126 -49.42 5.48 -0.60
CA SER A 1126 -47.99 5.15 -0.68
C SER A 1126 -47.45 5.24 -2.10
N LEU A 1127 -46.18 5.61 -2.24
CA LEU A 1127 -45.55 5.79 -3.55
C LEU A 1127 -45.44 4.45 -4.31
N PRO A 1128 -45.69 4.42 -5.63
CA PRO A 1128 -45.60 3.20 -6.44
C PRO A 1128 -44.27 2.45 -6.28
N PHE A 1129 -44.36 1.12 -6.34
CA PHE A 1129 -43.26 0.16 -6.28
C PHE A 1129 -42.46 0.11 -4.97
N ILE A 1130 -42.82 0.84 -3.92
CA ILE A 1130 -42.15 0.78 -2.62
C ILE A 1130 -42.88 -0.23 -1.69
N PRO A 1131 -42.23 -1.34 -1.26
CA PRO A 1131 -42.81 -2.31 -0.35
C PRO A 1131 -42.67 -1.88 1.12
N GLU A 1132 -43.70 -2.15 1.93
CA GLU A 1132 -43.68 -1.90 3.39
C GLU A 1132 -42.52 -2.65 4.07
N TRP A 1133 -42.21 -3.86 3.57
CA TRP A 1133 -41.16 -4.73 4.10
C TRP A 1133 -40.32 -5.32 2.96
N ALA A 1134 -39.00 -5.32 3.12
CA ALA A 1134 -38.07 -6.05 2.26
C ALA A 1134 -36.94 -6.67 3.09
N GLY A 1135 -36.37 -7.80 2.68
CA GLY A 1135 -35.27 -8.38 3.44
C GLY A 1135 -34.53 -9.53 2.75
N GLN A 1136 -33.26 -9.68 3.07
CA GLN A 1136 -32.35 -10.70 2.54
C GLN A 1136 -31.71 -11.46 3.70
N VAL A 1137 -31.47 -12.76 3.52
CA VAL A 1137 -30.53 -13.54 4.35
C VAL A 1137 -29.61 -14.32 3.43
N ALA A 1138 -28.30 -14.07 3.52
CA ALA A 1138 -27.30 -14.70 2.65
C ALA A 1138 -26.19 -15.43 3.44
N LEU A 1139 -25.99 -16.70 3.12
CA LEU A 1139 -24.91 -17.52 3.65
C LEU A 1139 -23.81 -17.63 2.59
N THR A 1140 -22.63 -17.09 2.91
CA THR A 1140 -21.43 -17.21 2.06
C THR A 1140 -20.44 -18.18 2.69
N TRP A 1141 -19.88 -19.05 1.86
CA TRP A 1141 -18.80 -19.98 2.19
C TRP A 1141 -17.59 -19.72 1.30
N VAL A 1142 -16.42 -19.59 1.91
CA VAL A 1142 -15.13 -19.39 1.24
C VAL A 1142 -14.20 -20.53 1.63
N ASN A 1143 -13.42 -21.06 0.70
CA ASN A 1143 -12.56 -22.20 0.96
C ASN A 1143 -11.19 -22.12 0.25
N GLU A 1144 -10.15 -22.58 0.96
CA GLU A 1144 -8.75 -22.70 0.49
C GLU A 1144 -8.56 -23.49 -0.81
N ALA A 1145 -9.58 -24.21 -1.30
CA ALA A 1145 -9.61 -24.75 -2.67
C ALA A 1145 -9.90 -23.69 -3.76
N ASN A 1146 -9.75 -22.40 -3.43
CA ASN A 1146 -10.14 -21.23 -4.22
C ASN A 1146 -11.62 -21.28 -4.68
N VAL A 1147 -12.53 -21.60 -3.75
CA VAL A 1147 -13.98 -21.61 -3.96
C VAL A 1147 -14.63 -20.51 -3.12
N ARG A 1148 -15.55 -19.75 -3.72
CA ARG A 1148 -16.50 -18.88 -3.03
C ARG A 1148 -17.92 -19.25 -3.48
N ALA A 1149 -18.80 -19.55 -2.55
CA ALA A 1149 -20.19 -19.89 -2.81
C ALA A 1149 -21.12 -19.06 -1.92
N THR A 1150 -22.22 -18.55 -2.46
CA THR A 1150 -23.23 -17.79 -1.72
C THR A 1150 -24.62 -18.36 -2.02
N LEU A 1151 -25.46 -18.46 -1.00
CA LEU A 1151 -26.89 -18.76 -1.11
C LEU A 1151 -27.67 -17.63 -0.41
N ALA A 1152 -28.48 -16.88 -1.15
CA ALA A 1152 -29.27 -15.76 -0.66
C ALA A 1152 -30.77 -16.05 -0.82
N ALA A 1153 -31.53 -15.83 0.24
CA ALA A 1153 -33.00 -15.79 0.19
C ALA A 1153 -33.45 -14.34 0.31
N ASN A 1154 -34.20 -13.84 -0.67
CA ASN A 1154 -34.73 -12.49 -0.72
C ASN A 1154 -36.25 -12.52 -0.54
N TYR A 1155 -36.79 -11.54 0.17
CA TYR A 1155 -38.21 -11.31 0.37
C TYR A 1155 -38.56 -9.87 0.01
N ILE A 1156 -39.53 -9.70 -0.87
CA ILE A 1156 -40.16 -8.42 -1.19
C ILE A 1156 -41.62 -8.50 -0.75
N GLY A 1157 -42.07 -7.54 0.06
CA GLY A 1157 -43.45 -7.43 0.51
C GLY A 1157 -44.40 -6.92 -0.57
N THR A 1158 -45.69 -6.85 -0.22
CA THR A 1158 -46.70 -6.17 -1.04
C THR A 1158 -46.36 -4.70 -1.21
N ARG A 1159 -46.63 -4.15 -2.40
CA ARG A 1159 -46.34 -2.77 -2.77
C ARG A 1159 -47.35 -2.26 -3.80
N PRO A 1160 -47.69 -0.96 -3.83
CA PRO A 1160 -48.56 -0.44 -4.87
C PRO A 1160 -47.90 -0.62 -6.25
N GLY A 1161 -48.67 -1.08 -7.24
CA GLY A 1161 -48.27 -1.07 -8.63
C GLY A 1161 -48.46 0.31 -9.27
N ASN A 1162 -48.41 0.33 -10.60
CA ASN A 1162 -48.85 1.49 -11.37
C ASN A 1162 -50.37 1.47 -11.57
N GLU A 1163 -50.95 2.65 -11.76
CA GLU A 1163 -52.32 2.80 -12.27
C GLU A 1163 -52.51 1.99 -13.56
N THR A 1164 -53.68 1.39 -13.70
CA THR A 1164 -54.06 0.62 -14.90
C THR A 1164 -55.49 0.90 -15.34
N PHE A 1165 -55.72 0.74 -16.64
CA PHE A 1165 -57.00 0.99 -17.30
C PHE A 1165 -57.92 -0.22 -17.12
N LEU A 1166 -58.73 -0.23 -16.05
CA LEU A 1166 -59.74 -1.27 -15.84
C LEU A 1166 -61.02 -0.95 -16.61
N VAL A 1167 -61.54 -1.95 -17.32
CA VAL A 1167 -62.90 -1.99 -17.86
C VAL A 1167 -63.70 -2.95 -16.98
N SER A 1168 -64.93 -2.58 -16.60
CA SER A 1168 -65.79 -3.43 -15.78
C SER A 1168 -66.15 -4.75 -16.50
N ASP A 1169 -66.18 -5.86 -15.73
CA ASP A 1169 -66.74 -7.15 -16.19
C ASP A 1169 -68.25 -7.28 -15.86
N GLU A 1170 -68.83 -6.25 -15.21
CA GLU A 1170 -70.29 -6.11 -15.12
C GLU A 1170 -70.81 -5.52 -16.44
N GLY A 1171 -71.63 -6.28 -17.17
CA GLY A 1171 -72.08 -5.94 -18.54
C GLY A 1171 -73.08 -4.78 -18.67
N THR A 1172 -72.82 -3.66 -18.00
CA THR A 1172 -73.54 -2.38 -18.16
C THR A 1172 -72.98 -1.58 -19.33
N ALA A 1173 -73.79 -1.43 -20.39
CA ALA A 1173 -73.34 -0.83 -21.65
C ALA A 1173 -73.35 0.72 -21.65
N ASP A 1174 -72.65 1.36 -20.69
CA ASP A 1174 -72.36 2.80 -20.73
C ASP A 1174 -70.84 3.07 -20.55
N PRO A 1175 -70.09 3.31 -21.65
CA PRO A 1175 -68.64 3.55 -21.60
C PRO A 1175 -68.19 4.84 -20.88
N ALA A 1176 -69.10 5.60 -20.26
CA ALA A 1176 -68.79 6.84 -19.55
C ALA A 1176 -68.67 6.70 -18.02
N ASP A 1177 -69.26 5.66 -17.41
CA ASP A 1177 -69.34 5.50 -15.94
C ASP A 1177 -68.39 4.41 -15.37
N ASP A 1178 -67.89 3.50 -16.21
CA ASP A 1178 -67.17 2.27 -15.80
C ASP A 1178 -65.63 2.33 -16.02
N LEU A 1179 -65.04 3.54 -16.05
CA LEU A 1179 -63.60 3.74 -16.21
C LEU A 1179 -62.96 4.30 -14.93
N TYR A 1180 -62.47 3.41 -14.06
CA TYR A 1180 -61.72 3.77 -12.86
C TYR A 1180 -60.25 3.41 -13.02
N LEU A 1181 -59.39 4.42 -12.88
CA LEU A 1181 -57.99 4.23 -12.58
C LEU A 1181 -57.88 3.79 -11.11
N PHE A 1182 -57.29 2.62 -10.87
CA PHE A 1182 -56.83 2.20 -9.56
C PHE A 1182 -55.47 1.52 -9.72
N PRO A 1183 -54.48 1.82 -8.86
CA PRO A 1183 -53.28 0.99 -8.76
C PRO A 1183 -53.66 -0.38 -8.18
N GLN A 1184 -53.11 -1.46 -8.75
CA GLN A 1184 -53.22 -2.79 -8.16
C GLN A 1184 -52.03 -3.06 -7.24
N ASP A 1185 -52.25 -3.71 -6.10
CA ASP A 1185 -51.16 -4.15 -5.23
C ASP A 1185 -50.37 -5.31 -5.86
N LEU A 1186 -49.08 -5.10 -6.10
CA LEU A 1186 -48.19 -6.16 -6.56
C LEU A 1186 -47.90 -7.12 -5.41
N GLY A 1187 -48.06 -8.42 -5.67
CA GLY A 1187 -47.89 -9.48 -4.68
C GLY A 1187 -46.51 -9.52 -4.02
N ALA A 1188 -46.49 -9.94 -2.75
CA ALA A 1188 -45.26 -10.28 -2.03
C ALA A 1188 -44.69 -11.61 -2.54
N PHE A 1189 -43.36 -11.71 -2.64
CA PHE A 1189 -42.67 -12.86 -3.24
C PHE A 1189 -41.33 -13.18 -2.56
N TRP A 1190 -40.89 -14.44 -2.71
CA TRP A 1190 -39.55 -14.89 -2.28
C TRP A 1190 -38.70 -15.42 -3.43
N THR A 1191 -37.47 -14.91 -3.60
CA THR A 1191 -36.47 -15.58 -4.45
C THR A 1191 -35.45 -16.34 -3.62
N LEU A 1192 -34.90 -17.40 -4.19
CA LEU A 1192 -33.72 -18.09 -3.67
C LEU A 1192 -32.65 -18.09 -4.77
N ASP A 1193 -31.56 -17.38 -4.53
CA ASP A 1193 -30.50 -17.15 -5.50
C ASP A 1193 -29.21 -17.81 -4.99
N ALA A 1194 -28.44 -18.40 -5.89
CA ALA A 1194 -27.21 -19.12 -5.55
C ALA A 1194 -26.09 -18.77 -6.54
N SER A 1195 -24.88 -18.57 -6.04
CA SER A 1195 -23.68 -18.35 -6.85
C SER A 1195 -22.50 -19.18 -6.37
N VAL A 1196 -21.64 -19.59 -7.29
CA VAL A 1196 -20.38 -20.29 -7.04
C VAL A 1196 -19.33 -19.79 -8.03
N THR A 1197 -18.26 -19.20 -7.51
CA THR A 1197 -17.03 -18.89 -8.25
C THR A 1197 -15.92 -19.84 -7.82
N TRP A 1198 -15.20 -20.38 -8.80
CA TRP A 1198 -14.00 -21.19 -8.59
C TRP A 1198 -12.84 -20.74 -9.48
N GLU A 1199 -11.64 -20.69 -8.91
CA GLU A 1199 -10.38 -20.47 -9.63
C GLU A 1199 -9.39 -21.61 -9.31
N PRO A 1200 -8.49 -22.02 -10.23
CA PRO A 1200 -7.35 -22.85 -9.85
C PRO A 1200 -6.33 -22.00 -9.07
N PHE A 1201 -5.41 -22.63 -8.34
CA PHE A 1201 -4.35 -21.89 -7.62
C PHE A 1201 -3.52 -20.96 -8.52
N GLU A 1202 -3.35 -21.29 -9.80
CA GLU A 1202 -2.67 -20.43 -10.78
C GLU A 1202 -3.48 -19.20 -11.23
N LYS A 1203 -4.77 -19.09 -10.89
CA LYS A 1203 -5.69 -17.98 -11.25
C LYS A 1203 -5.72 -17.58 -12.74
N ARG A 1204 -5.26 -18.46 -13.64
CA ARG A 1204 -5.35 -18.30 -15.11
C ARG A 1204 -6.74 -18.52 -15.70
N VAL A 1205 -7.65 -19.06 -14.91
CA VAL A 1205 -9.02 -19.42 -15.31
C VAL A 1205 -9.94 -19.07 -14.15
N GLU A 1206 -11.14 -18.59 -14.45
CA GLU A 1206 -12.22 -18.42 -13.47
C GLU A 1206 -13.48 -19.06 -14.04
N MET A 1207 -14.17 -19.86 -13.24
CA MET A 1207 -15.49 -20.40 -13.56
C MET A 1207 -16.50 -19.85 -12.55
N SER A 1208 -17.41 -19.01 -13.02
CA SER A 1208 -18.47 -18.40 -12.21
C SER A 1208 -19.83 -18.88 -12.69
N LEU A 1209 -20.60 -19.47 -11.78
CA LEU A 1209 -21.94 -20.01 -12.01
C LEU A 1209 -22.92 -19.31 -11.06
N ALA A 1210 -24.04 -18.84 -11.58
CA ALA A 1210 -25.13 -18.25 -10.81
C ALA A 1210 -26.48 -18.80 -11.26
N ALA A 1211 -27.41 -18.89 -10.32
CA ALA A 1211 -28.81 -19.26 -10.53
C ALA A 1211 -29.70 -18.32 -9.71
N PHE A 1212 -30.78 -17.83 -10.32
CA PHE A 1212 -31.70 -16.85 -9.75
C PHE A 1212 -33.13 -17.38 -9.80
N ASN A 1213 -33.94 -17.01 -8.80
CA ASN A 1213 -35.28 -17.52 -8.56
C ASN A 1213 -35.34 -19.06 -8.63
N LEU A 1214 -34.49 -19.76 -7.86
CA LEU A 1214 -34.46 -21.23 -7.83
C LEU A 1214 -35.79 -21.88 -7.42
N LEU A 1215 -36.74 -21.13 -6.84
CA LEU A 1215 -38.04 -21.63 -6.42
C LEU A 1215 -39.04 -21.78 -7.59
N ASP A 1216 -38.85 -21.07 -8.72
CA ASP A 1216 -39.95 -20.67 -9.63
C ASP A 1216 -41.08 -20.03 -8.81
N GLU A 1217 -40.76 -18.94 -8.13
CA GLU A 1217 -41.77 -18.05 -7.58
C GLU A 1217 -42.28 -17.14 -8.72
N ASP A 1218 -43.58 -17.17 -9.01
CA ASP A 1218 -44.21 -16.28 -9.98
C ASP A 1218 -44.55 -14.94 -9.30
N PHE A 1219 -44.09 -13.81 -9.85
CA PHE A 1219 -44.32 -12.48 -9.30
C PHE A 1219 -44.37 -11.41 -10.39
N GLU A 1220 -44.91 -10.22 -10.06
CA GLU A 1220 -44.93 -9.05 -10.94
C GLU A 1220 -43.96 -7.95 -10.47
N VAL A 1221 -43.41 -7.22 -11.43
CA VAL A 1221 -42.45 -6.11 -11.21
C VAL A 1221 -43.12 -4.74 -11.40
N ALA A 1222 -44.15 -4.69 -12.24
CA ALA A 1222 -45.15 -3.64 -12.40
C ALA A 1222 -46.47 -4.30 -12.83
N THR A 1223 -47.59 -3.56 -12.80
CA THR A 1223 -48.94 -4.14 -12.98
C THR A 1223 -49.08 -4.74 -14.38
N GLY A 1224 -49.31 -6.06 -14.47
CA GLY A 1224 -49.34 -6.79 -15.74
C GLY A 1224 -47.97 -7.00 -16.40
N ILE A 1225 -46.87 -6.85 -15.65
CA ILE A 1225 -45.50 -7.07 -16.12
C ILE A 1225 -44.84 -8.12 -15.21
N PRO A 1226 -44.65 -9.37 -15.69
CA PRO A 1226 -44.07 -10.45 -14.88
C PRO A 1226 -42.57 -10.24 -14.63
N GLY A 1227 -42.13 -10.72 -13.48
CA GLY A 1227 -40.73 -10.81 -13.10
C GLY A 1227 -39.99 -11.97 -13.75
N TRP A 1228 -38.78 -12.25 -13.27
CA TRP A 1228 -37.93 -13.30 -13.80
C TRP A 1228 -38.22 -14.68 -13.16
N GLY A 1229 -38.53 -15.67 -13.98
CA GLY A 1229 -38.53 -17.09 -13.57
C GLY A 1229 -37.11 -17.67 -13.38
N ARG A 1230 -37.00 -18.99 -13.19
CA ARG A 1230 -35.71 -19.70 -13.04
C ARG A 1230 -34.70 -19.33 -14.12
N SER A 1231 -33.64 -18.64 -13.70
CA SER A 1231 -32.60 -18.08 -14.58
C SER A 1231 -31.21 -18.58 -14.18
N PHE A 1232 -30.34 -18.87 -15.13
CA PHE A 1232 -28.99 -19.39 -14.88
C PHE A 1232 -27.94 -18.63 -15.72
N LYS A 1233 -26.88 -18.09 -15.10
CA LYS A 1233 -25.76 -17.43 -15.80
C LYS A 1233 -24.46 -18.17 -15.49
N GLY A 1234 -23.78 -18.71 -16.50
CA GLY A 1234 -22.51 -19.41 -16.36
C GLY A 1234 -21.43 -18.81 -17.26
N ILE A 1235 -20.28 -18.44 -16.69
CA ILE A 1235 -19.15 -17.80 -17.38
C ILE A 1235 -17.86 -18.58 -17.09
N LEU A 1236 -17.06 -18.79 -18.13
CA LEU A 1236 -15.68 -19.24 -18.06
C LEU A 1236 -14.76 -18.14 -18.61
N LYS A 1237 -13.86 -17.63 -17.78
CA LYS A 1237 -12.81 -16.66 -18.15
C LYS A 1237 -11.45 -17.35 -18.26
N VAL A 1238 -10.62 -16.87 -19.18
CA VAL A 1238 -9.23 -17.29 -19.35
C VAL A 1238 -8.33 -16.05 -19.41
N ARG A 1239 -7.25 -16.06 -18.63
CA ARG A 1239 -6.31 -14.93 -18.44
C ARG A 1239 -4.93 -15.30 -18.99
N PHE A 1240 -4.37 -14.43 -19.83
CA PHE A 1240 -3.19 -14.68 -20.67
C PHE A 1240 -1.94 -13.95 -20.17
#